data_AF-A0AAT9RBI5-F1
#
_entry.id   AF-A0AAT9RBI5-F1
#
_cell.length_a   1.000
_cell.length_b   1.000
_cell.length_c   1.000
_cell.angle_alpha   90.00
_cell.angle_beta   90.00
_cell.angle_gamma   90.00
#
_symmetry.space_group_name_H-M   'P 1'
#
loop_
_entity.id
_entity.type
_entity.pdbx_description
1 polymer ?
#
loop_
_entity_poly.entity_id
_entity_poly.type
_entity_poly.pdbx_seq_one_letter_code
_entity_poly.pdbx_strand_id
1 'polypeptide(L)'
;MRSTPHRRTTATAALVVTAAVLAVAVPGAPALARGDGGEGTVRTAAAEPDRGALPAQLTPTQRETLIQRADKATDKTADRLGLGGQEELRVRDVVKDADGTVHTRYERTYAGLPVLGGDLVVHASKSGAVESVTRAYKPELKVSDLSPEVSKAAAEKQALAAAKEEGSSKTEADSGRKVVWAAKGTPTLAYETVVSGFQHDDTPSELHVITDAQTGKKLFEYEAVHTGTGNTRYSGTVPLGTSQSGSSYTLTDADRGNHRTYNLNRGSSGTGTLFSGTDDVWGDGTTSDLETAGADAHYGAALTWDYYKNVHGRNGLRNDGVAPYSRVHYGNNYVNAFWQDSCFCMTYGDGSNNANPLTSIDVAAHEMTHGLTSVTAGLNYSGESGGLNEATSDIFAAAVEFAAGNGNDVGDYLVGEKIDINGDGTPLRYMDKPSRDGSSRDYWSSTLGNIDVHYSSGPANHWYYLAAEGSGAKTVNGVDYDSPTYDGLPVTPIGREAAEKIWFRALTTYMTSTTNYAAARTATLQAAADLYGLGSVTYNNTANAWAAINVGSRILDGVTVIPPASQYSLTGQAVTLDVQASSTNAGALSYAATGLPDGLSIDAATGRVSGTPTTAGSWTPTVTVTDSTGETGTASFAWRVDEEGNASVFENTTDYQIPDNSTVASPINVNRAGAASSALTVDVDIVHTWRGDLVIDLVAPDGTAYRLKDSASSDSADNVIATYTVDASSETAAGTWNLRVQDVASLDTGYINSWKLTF
;
A
#
# COMPACT_ATOMS: atom_id res chain seq x y z
N MET A 1 3.94 -56.96 -24.89
CA MET A 1 4.25 -56.15 -26.08
C MET A 1 5.04 -54.92 -25.59
N ARG A 2 6.37 -54.94 -25.75
CA ARG A 2 7.17 -53.98 -26.55
C ARG A 2 6.77 -52.51 -26.38
N SER A 3 7.61 -51.53 -26.09
CA SER A 3 8.98 -51.37 -25.56
C SER A 3 9.17 -49.85 -25.47
N THR A 4 9.79 -49.34 -24.41
CA THR A 4 10.39 -47.99 -24.34
C THR A 4 11.50 -47.84 -25.40
N PRO A 5 11.96 -46.62 -25.77
CA PRO A 5 13.01 -45.96 -24.98
C PRO A 5 13.05 -44.41 -24.97
N HIS A 6 13.68 -43.93 -23.90
CA HIS A 6 14.35 -42.64 -23.72
C HIS A 6 15.23 -42.20 -24.91
N ARG A 7 15.45 -40.88 -25.00
CA ARG A 7 16.77 -40.30 -25.35
C ARG A 7 17.24 -39.35 -24.26
N ARG A 8 18.28 -39.76 -23.53
CA ARG A 8 19.35 -38.91 -23.00
C ARG A 8 20.51 -39.01 -23.99
N THR A 9 21.18 -37.90 -24.27
CA THR A 9 22.63 -37.75 -24.59
C THR A 9 22.83 -36.33 -25.11
N THR A 10 23.87 -35.54 -24.84
CA THR A 10 25.14 -35.63 -24.12
C THR A 10 25.77 -34.25 -24.36
N ALA A 11 26.31 -33.59 -23.35
CA ALA A 11 27.28 -32.50 -23.55
C ALA A 11 28.49 -32.81 -22.66
N THR A 12 29.55 -33.31 -23.29
CA THR A 12 30.85 -33.53 -22.66
C THR A 12 31.93 -32.95 -23.59
N ALA A 13 32.83 -32.17 -22.98
CA ALA A 13 34.17 -31.71 -23.41
C ALA A 13 34.23 -30.16 -23.51
N ALA A 14 34.81 -29.41 -22.57
CA ALA A 14 36.22 -29.38 -22.10
C ALA A 14 37.16 -28.97 -23.26
N LEU A 15 37.95 -27.88 -23.21
CA LEU A 15 39.13 -27.63 -22.36
C LEU A 15 39.65 -26.19 -22.66
N VAL A 16 39.98 -25.34 -21.67
CA VAL A 16 41.35 -24.91 -21.22
C VAL A 16 42.02 -23.78 -22.04
N VAL A 17 42.11 -22.55 -21.51
CA VAL A 17 43.20 -21.90 -20.69
C VAL A 17 43.93 -20.81 -21.48
N THR A 18 43.99 -19.59 -20.93
CA THR A 18 45.27 -18.93 -20.61
C THR A 18 45.05 -17.72 -19.69
N ALA A 19 45.85 -17.70 -18.62
CA ALA A 19 45.94 -16.66 -17.62
C ALA A 19 46.91 -15.55 -18.07
N ALA A 20 46.67 -14.33 -17.63
CA ALA A 20 47.70 -13.31 -17.49
C ALA A 20 47.43 -12.45 -16.24
N VAL A 21 48.25 -12.68 -15.22
CA VAL A 21 48.35 -11.87 -14.00
C VAL A 21 49.30 -10.72 -14.30
N LEU A 22 48.90 -9.48 -14.02
CA LEU A 22 49.84 -8.36 -13.83
C LEU A 22 49.61 -7.77 -12.44
N ALA A 23 50.58 -8.01 -11.56
CA ALA A 23 50.69 -7.39 -10.25
C ALA A 23 51.54 -6.12 -10.37
N VAL A 24 51.04 -5.00 -9.84
CA VAL A 24 51.87 -3.85 -9.47
C VAL A 24 51.64 -3.59 -7.98
N ALA A 25 52.72 -3.75 -7.21
CA ALA A 25 52.79 -3.41 -5.80
C ALA A 25 53.39 -2.00 -5.62
N VAL A 26 53.24 -1.45 -4.40
CA VAL A 26 54.09 -0.49 -3.63
C VAL A 26 53.23 0.62 -2.99
N PRO A 27 53.48 1.08 -1.73
CA PRO A 27 53.80 0.39 -0.48
C PRO A 27 52.84 0.78 0.69
N GLY A 28 52.84 0.00 1.77
CA GLY A 28 52.07 0.28 2.98
C GLY A 28 52.68 1.38 3.86
N ALA A 29 51.80 2.19 4.48
CA ALA A 29 52.03 2.94 5.70
C ALA A 29 50.85 2.67 6.67
N PRO A 30 51.07 2.65 8.00
CA PRO A 30 50.22 1.91 8.92
C PRO A 30 48.92 2.67 9.24
N ALA A 31 47.78 2.03 9.00
CA ALA A 31 46.52 2.46 9.58
C ALA A 31 46.51 2.09 11.07
N LEU A 32 46.50 3.11 11.93
CA LEU A 32 46.17 2.97 13.34
C LEU A 32 44.67 2.66 13.46
N ALA A 33 44.36 1.52 14.06
CA ALA A 33 43.00 1.07 14.33
C ALA A 33 42.29 1.92 15.41
N ARG A 34 41.05 2.29 15.11
CA ARG A 34 39.89 2.58 16.00
C ARG A 34 38.70 2.69 15.05
N GLY A 35 37.58 1.99 15.13
CA GLY A 35 36.97 1.08 16.08
C GLY A 35 35.47 1.11 15.73
N ASP A 36 34.83 -0.06 15.67
CA ASP A 36 33.39 -0.33 15.52
C ASP A 36 32.66 0.00 14.19
N GLY A 37 32.36 -1.08 13.45
CA GLY A 37 31.00 -1.61 13.26
C GLY A 37 29.89 -0.65 12.82
N GLY A 38 29.51 -0.77 11.55
CA GLY A 38 28.24 -0.23 11.04
C GLY A 38 27.96 -0.74 9.64
N GLU A 39 27.24 -1.86 9.54
CA GLU A 39 26.51 -2.23 8.33
C GLU A 39 25.65 -1.04 7.90
N GLY A 40 25.83 -0.61 6.64
CA GLY A 40 25.08 0.47 6.04
C GLY A 40 23.62 0.07 5.89
N THR A 41 22.81 0.36 6.91
CA THR A 41 21.36 0.42 6.79
C THR A 41 21.02 1.58 5.87
N VAL A 42 20.49 1.26 4.68
CA VAL A 42 19.78 2.21 3.84
C VAL A 42 18.59 2.72 4.67
N ARG A 43 18.71 3.92 5.22
CA ARG A 43 17.61 4.58 5.92
C ARG A 43 16.63 5.08 4.87
N THR A 44 15.60 4.29 4.59
CA THR A 44 14.36 4.79 4.03
C THR A 44 13.72 5.72 5.06
N ALA A 45 13.89 7.03 4.86
CA ALA A 45 13.07 8.01 5.56
C ALA A 45 11.67 7.95 4.96
N ALA A 46 10.87 6.98 5.40
CA ALA A 46 9.42 7.03 5.24
C ALA A 46 8.96 8.33 5.90
N ALA A 47 8.42 9.27 5.10
CA ALA A 47 7.74 10.42 5.66
C ALA A 47 6.66 9.88 6.60
N GLU A 48 6.58 10.40 7.81
CA GLU A 48 5.59 9.99 8.81
C GLU A 48 4.27 10.73 8.55
N PRO A 49 3.09 10.13 8.83
CA PRO A 49 1.82 10.81 8.62
C PRO A 49 1.74 12.14 9.43
N ASP A 50 0.81 13.06 9.13
CA ASP A 50 0.39 14.12 10.08
C ASP A 50 -0.28 13.44 11.27
N ARG A 51 0.59 13.03 12.17
CA ARG A 51 0.33 12.32 13.40
C ARG A 51 -0.41 13.19 14.42
N GLY A 52 -0.67 14.46 14.11
CA GLY A 52 -1.22 15.45 15.03
C GLY A 52 -2.46 14.97 15.79
N ALA A 53 -3.49 14.47 15.09
CA ALA A 53 -4.72 13.98 15.74
C ALA A 53 -4.67 12.48 16.09
N LEU A 54 -3.56 11.80 15.80
CA LEU A 54 -3.34 10.42 16.23
C LEU A 54 -2.75 10.43 17.65
N PRO A 55 -3.02 9.38 18.45
CA PRO A 55 -2.37 9.24 19.74
C PRO A 55 -0.85 9.39 19.59
N ALA A 56 -0.28 10.35 20.29
CA ALA A 56 1.15 10.47 20.40
C ALA A 56 1.70 9.17 21.01
N GLN A 57 2.81 8.66 20.48
CA GLN A 57 3.57 7.61 21.13
C GLN A 57 4.18 8.19 22.41
N LEU A 58 3.52 7.97 23.54
CA LEU A 58 4.00 8.39 24.86
C LEU A 58 4.87 7.27 25.43
N THR A 59 6.08 7.59 25.87
CA THR A 59 6.83 6.69 26.75
C THR A 59 6.02 6.41 28.02
N PRO A 60 6.22 5.26 28.69
CA PRO A 60 5.58 4.97 29.96
C PRO A 60 5.70 6.12 30.97
N THR A 61 6.87 6.77 31.06
CA THR A 61 7.12 7.91 31.95
C THR A 61 6.38 9.19 31.53
N GLN A 62 6.25 9.47 30.23
CA GLN A 62 5.49 10.63 29.75
C GLN A 62 4.00 10.44 30.01
N ARG A 63 3.48 9.23 29.75
CA ARG A 63 2.10 8.86 30.08
C ARG A 63 1.85 8.97 31.59
N GLU A 64 2.76 8.43 32.40
CA GLU A 64 2.70 8.53 33.85
C GLU A 64 2.71 10.00 34.33
N THR A 65 3.55 10.85 33.74
CA THR A 65 3.59 12.29 34.06
C THR A 65 2.27 13.00 33.73
N LEU A 66 1.65 12.66 32.60
CA LEU A 66 0.35 13.20 32.22
C LEU A 66 -0.75 12.73 33.19
N ILE A 67 -0.73 11.46 33.58
CA ILE A 67 -1.63 10.92 34.60
C ILE A 67 -1.41 11.65 35.94
N GLN A 68 -0.17 11.78 36.42
CA GLN A 68 0.14 12.49 37.67
C GLN A 68 -0.29 13.97 37.64
N ARG A 69 -0.15 14.64 36.49
CA ARG A 69 -0.62 16.01 36.31
C ARG A 69 -2.13 16.10 36.37
N ALA A 70 -2.83 15.20 35.68
CA ALA A 70 -4.29 15.14 35.71
C ALA A 70 -4.80 14.79 37.12
N ASP A 71 -4.10 13.90 37.83
CA ASP A 71 -4.46 13.45 39.17
C ASP A 71 -4.42 14.60 40.19
N LYS A 72 -3.37 15.44 40.11
CA LYS A 72 -3.25 16.69 40.89
C LYS A 72 -4.30 17.76 40.53
N ALA A 73 -5.02 17.59 39.42
CA ALA A 73 -5.99 18.55 38.90
C ALA A 73 -7.45 18.08 39.05
N THR A 74 -7.68 16.92 39.67
CA THR A 74 -9.00 16.29 39.83
C THR A 74 -10.01 17.23 40.51
N ASP A 75 -9.68 17.85 41.64
CA ASP A 75 -10.56 18.80 42.35
C ASP A 75 -10.98 19.98 41.47
N LYS A 76 -10.00 20.63 40.83
CA LYS A 76 -10.26 21.77 39.92
C LYS A 76 -11.09 21.36 38.71
N THR A 77 -10.91 20.13 38.24
CA THR A 77 -11.68 19.57 37.13
C THR A 77 -13.11 19.31 37.60
N ALA A 78 -13.32 18.71 38.76
CA ALA A 78 -14.63 18.50 39.36
C ALA A 78 -15.40 19.82 39.53
N ASP A 79 -14.76 20.87 40.04
CA ASP A 79 -15.34 22.22 40.17
C ASP A 79 -15.76 22.79 38.81
N ARG A 80 -14.88 22.71 37.80
CA ARG A 80 -15.16 23.20 36.43
C ARG A 80 -16.31 22.45 35.77
N LEU A 81 -16.43 21.17 36.08
CA LEU A 81 -17.48 20.30 35.58
C LEU A 81 -18.80 20.44 36.35
N GLY A 82 -18.83 21.22 37.44
CA GLY A 82 -20.01 21.40 38.28
C GLY A 82 -20.48 20.11 38.95
N LEU A 83 -19.56 19.23 39.35
CA LEU A 83 -19.91 17.99 40.05
C LEU A 83 -20.40 18.29 41.47
N GLY A 84 -21.27 17.44 42.02
CA GLY A 84 -21.72 17.59 43.39
C GLY A 84 -20.59 17.41 44.41
N GLY A 85 -20.69 18.02 45.59
CA GLY A 85 -19.62 18.01 46.60
C GLY A 85 -19.32 16.64 47.25
N GLN A 86 -20.05 15.58 46.88
CA GLN A 86 -19.74 14.20 47.24
C GLN A 86 -19.04 13.44 46.12
N GLU A 87 -18.88 14.04 44.94
CA GLU A 87 -18.26 13.40 43.80
C GLU A 87 -16.77 13.71 43.72
N GLU A 88 -15.95 12.67 43.60
CA GLU A 88 -14.52 12.83 43.31
C GLU A 88 -14.18 12.17 41.98
N LEU A 89 -13.17 12.71 41.30
CA LEU A 89 -12.62 12.13 40.09
C LEU A 89 -11.33 11.36 40.40
N ARG A 90 -11.18 10.21 39.75
CA ARG A 90 -9.93 9.43 39.73
C ARG A 90 -9.50 9.31 38.28
N VAL A 91 -8.27 9.72 37.96
CA VAL A 91 -7.76 9.60 36.59
C VAL A 91 -7.53 8.13 36.28
N ARG A 92 -8.14 7.63 35.21
CA ARG A 92 -7.92 6.27 34.70
C ARG A 92 -6.87 6.25 33.60
N ASP A 93 -6.95 7.23 32.70
CA ASP A 93 -6.05 7.31 31.57
C ASP A 93 -5.93 8.73 31.06
N VAL A 94 -4.80 9.01 30.40
CA VAL A 94 -4.58 10.22 29.62
C VAL A 94 -4.03 9.81 28.26
N VAL A 95 -4.81 10.07 27.23
CA VAL A 95 -4.35 10.03 25.85
C VAL A 95 -3.97 11.45 25.47
N LYS A 96 -2.84 11.60 24.78
CA LYS A 96 -2.41 12.85 24.19
C LYS A 96 -2.23 12.61 22.71
N ASP A 97 -2.79 13.46 21.87
CA ASP A 97 -2.56 13.37 20.44
C ASP A 97 -1.29 14.14 20.07
N ALA A 98 -0.66 13.84 18.93
CA ALA A 98 0.62 14.45 18.57
C ALA A 98 0.55 15.98 18.35
N ASP A 99 -0.65 16.55 18.13
CA ASP A 99 -0.93 17.98 17.98
C ASP A 99 -1.01 18.71 19.34
N GLY A 100 -1.01 17.93 20.42
CA GLY A 100 -1.01 18.39 21.79
C GLY A 100 -2.36 18.38 22.50
N THR A 101 -3.48 18.03 21.85
CA THR A 101 -4.75 17.79 22.55
C THR A 101 -4.59 16.68 23.59
N VAL A 102 -5.41 16.76 24.63
CA VAL A 102 -5.37 15.79 25.74
C VAL A 102 -6.78 15.32 26.06
N HIS A 103 -6.93 14.01 26.13
CA HIS A 103 -8.15 13.32 26.51
C HIS A 103 -7.93 12.61 27.83
N THR A 104 -8.53 13.13 28.90
CA THR A 104 -8.41 12.56 30.24
C THR A 104 -9.66 11.78 30.59
N ARG A 105 -9.52 10.47 30.79
CA ARG A 105 -10.60 9.59 31.23
C ARG A 105 -10.59 9.53 32.75
N TYR A 106 -11.76 9.75 33.33
CA TYR A 106 -11.97 9.71 34.78
C TYR A 106 -12.99 8.64 35.16
N GLU A 107 -12.66 7.90 36.20
CA GLU A 107 -13.67 7.24 37.03
C GLU A 107 -14.21 8.24 38.06
N ARG A 108 -15.45 8.04 38.50
CA ARG A 108 -16.06 8.82 39.56
C ARG A 108 -16.18 7.98 40.82
N THR A 109 -16.04 8.66 41.95
CA THR A 109 -16.55 8.16 43.23
C THR A 109 -17.69 9.04 43.71
N TYR A 110 -18.56 8.51 44.55
CA TYR A 110 -19.60 9.24 45.25
C TYR A 110 -19.51 8.90 46.74
N ALA A 111 -19.21 9.91 47.57
CA ALA A 111 -18.89 9.77 48.99
C ALA A 111 -17.84 8.67 49.26
N GLY A 112 -16.81 8.61 48.40
CA GLY A 112 -15.73 7.63 48.46
C GLY A 112 -16.04 6.24 47.87
N LEU A 113 -17.25 5.99 47.35
CA LEU A 113 -17.62 4.74 46.71
C LEU A 113 -17.42 4.79 45.19
N PRO A 114 -16.82 3.77 44.54
CA PRO A 114 -16.73 3.70 43.09
C PRO A 114 -18.11 3.78 42.42
N VAL A 115 -18.24 4.54 41.33
CA VAL A 115 -19.48 4.67 40.56
C VAL A 115 -19.39 3.85 39.28
N LEU A 116 -20.07 2.71 39.22
CA LEU A 116 -20.14 1.85 38.03
C LEU A 116 -21.15 2.41 37.03
N GLY A 117 -20.70 2.70 35.79
CA GLY A 117 -21.51 3.36 34.76
C GLY A 117 -21.64 4.88 34.92
N GLY A 118 -20.80 5.50 35.75
CA GLY A 118 -20.81 6.96 35.99
C GLY A 118 -19.66 7.74 35.34
N ASP A 119 -18.70 7.07 34.69
CA ASP A 119 -17.44 7.63 34.19
C ASP A 119 -17.60 8.77 33.17
N LEU A 120 -16.50 9.52 32.95
CA LEU A 120 -16.48 10.64 32.01
C LEU A 120 -15.11 10.82 31.34
N VAL A 121 -15.10 11.52 30.20
CA VAL A 121 -13.89 11.94 29.48
C VAL A 121 -13.90 13.45 29.30
N VAL A 122 -12.81 14.12 29.69
CA VAL A 122 -12.58 15.55 29.45
C VAL A 122 -11.66 15.70 28.26
N HIS A 123 -12.11 16.44 27.23
CA HIS A 123 -11.33 16.75 26.04
C HIS A 123 -10.80 18.17 26.16
N ALA A 124 -9.48 18.33 26.13
CA ALA A 124 -8.80 19.60 26.26
C ALA A 124 -7.93 19.90 25.05
N SER A 125 -7.96 21.15 24.60
CA SER A 125 -7.05 21.68 23.57
C SER A 125 -5.60 21.59 24.02
N LYS A 126 -4.66 21.77 23.08
CA LYS A 126 -3.22 21.90 23.37
C LYS A 126 -2.86 22.99 24.40
N SER A 127 -3.73 23.98 24.59
CA SER A 127 -3.57 25.04 25.59
C SER A 127 -4.04 24.65 27.01
N GLY A 128 -4.69 23.49 27.15
CA GLY A 128 -5.30 23.01 28.38
C GLY A 128 -6.72 23.53 28.64
N ALA A 129 -7.31 24.28 27.70
CA ALA A 129 -8.72 24.67 27.76
C ALA A 129 -9.62 23.46 27.49
N VAL A 130 -10.64 23.26 28.33
CA VAL A 130 -11.64 22.19 28.14
C VAL A 130 -12.56 22.59 27.00
N GLU A 131 -12.65 21.74 25.98
CA GLU A 131 -13.49 21.95 24.81
C GLU A 131 -14.82 21.23 24.93
N SER A 132 -14.79 19.99 25.44
CA SER A 132 -15.99 19.17 25.61
C SER A 132 -15.80 18.12 26.71
N VAL A 133 -16.93 17.54 27.14
CA VAL A 133 -16.97 16.52 28.19
C VAL A 133 -17.99 15.45 27.82
N THR A 134 -17.53 14.21 27.71
CA THR A 134 -18.38 13.04 27.48
C THR A 134 -18.71 12.40 28.82
N ARG A 135 -20.00 12.14 29.12
CA ARG A 135 -20.44 11.58 30.42
C ARG A 135 -21.30 10.33 30.22
N ALA A 136 -20.99 9.25 30.94
CA ALA A 136 -21.81 8.04 30.98
C ALA A 136 -23.15 8.30 31.70
N TYR A 137 -23.13 8.99 32.84
CA TYR A 137 -24.32 9.45 33.57
C TYR A 137 -24.38 10.99 33.57
N LYS A 138 -25.37 11.55 32.84
CA LYS A 138 -25.55 13.00 32.62
C LYS A 138 -26.18 13.75 33.81
N PRO A 139 -27.22 13.23 34.49
CA PRO A 139 -27.78 13.91 35.66
C PRO A 139 -26.77 14.02 36.80
N GLU A 140 -27.07 14.87 37.78
CA GLU A 140 -26.32 14.92 39.03
C GLU A 140 -26.43 13.57 39.76
N LEU A 141 -25.31 13.01 40.22
CA LEU A 141 -25.35 11.78 41.00
C LEU A 141 -25.94 12.11 42.37
N LYS A 142 -27.05 11.44 42.73
CA LYS A 142 -27.66 11.56 44.07
C LYS A 142 -28.05 10.19 44.56
N VAL A 143 -27.52 9.82 45.72
CA VAL A 143 -27.92 8.62 46.47
C VAL A 143 -28.24 9.06 47.88
N SER A 144 -29.51 8.98 48.29
CA SER A 144 -30.00 9.54 49.55
C SER A 144 -29.58 8.74 50.79
N ASP A 145 -29.24 7.47 50.63
CA ASP A 145 -28.83 6.58 51.71
C ASP A 145 -27.65 5.69 51.26
N LEU A 146 -26.55 5.77 52.00
CA LEU A 146 -25.32 5.00 51.79
C LEU A 146 -25.09 3.93 52.87
N SER A 147 -26.05 3.74 53.76
CA SER A 147 -26.05 2.69 54.77
C SER A 147 -26.70 1.42 54.20
N PRO A 148 -25.99 0.29 54.13
CA PRO A 148 -26.56 -0.92 53.55
C PRO A 148 -27.45 -1.66 54.58
N GLU A 149 -28.69 -1.96 54.22
CA GLU A 149 -29.56 -2.90 54.98
C GLU A 149 -29.14 -4.36 54.75
N VAL A 150 -28.51 -4.65 53.60
CA VAL A 150 -27.95 -5.98 53.28
C VAL A 150 -26.49 -6.07 53.69
N SER A 151 -26.15 -7.12 54.44
CA SER A 151 -24.77 -7.37 54.83
C SER A 151 -23.90 -7.78 53.64
N LYS A 152 -22.60 -7.41 53.66
CA LYS A 152 -21.62 -7.85 52.65
C LYS A 152 -21.60 -9.38 52.49
N ALA A 153 -21.63 -10.12 53.60
CA ALA A 153 -21.65 -11.59 53.57
C ALA A 153 -22.89 -12.17 52.86
N ALA A 154 -24.03 -11.47 52.91
CA ALA A 154 -25.24 -11.87 52.18
C ALA A 154 -25.09 -11.64 50.67
N ALA A 155 -24.44 -10.54 50.25
CA ALA A 155 -24.09 -10.29 48.85
C ALA A 155 -23.03 -11.31 48.34
N GLU A 156 -22.02 -11.63 49.16
CA GLU A 156 -21.02 -12.64 48.83
C GLU A 156 -21.64 -14.03 48.68
N LYS A 157 -22.55 -14.40 49.59
CA LYS A 157 -23.30 -15.65 49.46
C LYS A 157 -24.17 -15.68 48.21
N GLN A 158 -24.76 -14.55 47.82
CA GLN A 158 -25.52 -14.46 46.57
C GLN A 158 -24.61 -14.63 45.35
N ALA A 159 -23.42 -14.04 45.35
CA ALA A 159 -22.47 -14.17 44.26
C ALA A 159 -21.86 -15.58 44.17
N LEU A 160 -21.57 -16.22 45.31
CA LEU A 160 -21.15 -17.63 45.36
C LEU A 160 -22.26 -18.58 44.95
N ALA A 161 -23.52 -18.27 45.28
CA ALA A 161 -24.65 -19.02 44.77
C ALA A 161 -24.75 -18.88 43.24
N ALA A 162 -24.59 -17.66 42.70
CA ALA A 162 -24.55 -17.43 41.26
C ALA A 162 -23.36 -18.15 40.59
N ALA A 163 -22.14 -18.03 41.14
CA ALA A 163 -20.97 -18.71 40.60
C ALA A 163 -21.07 -20.25 40.70
N LYS A 164 -21.72 -20.78 41.74
CA LYS A 164 -21.99 -22.22 41.88
C LYS A 164 -23.06 -22.69 40.90
N GLU A 165 -24.06 -21.86 40.60
CA GLU A 165 -25.00 -22.11 39.52
C GLU A 165 -24.26 -22.24 38.17
N GLU A 166 -23.19 -21.46 37.97
CA GLU A 166 -22.29 -21.54 36.79
C GLU A 166 -21.19 -22.62 36.89
N GLY A 167 -21.12 -23.38 37.99
CA GLY A 167 -20.22 -24.53 38.14
C GLY A 167 -18.90 -24.30 38.84
N SER A 168 -18.70 -23.10 39.37
CA SER A 168 -17.56 -22.82 40.22
C SER A 168 -17.55 -23.72 41.45
N SER A 169 -16.40 -24.37 41.68
CA SER A 169 -16.13 -25.13 42.90
C SER A 169 -15.66 -24.26 44.07
N LYS A 170 -15.59 -22.93 43.88
CA LYS A 170 -15.17 -22.00 44.92
C LYS A 170 -16.15 -21.95 46.08
N THR A 171 -15.59 -21.84 47.27
CA THR A 171 -16.35 -21.79 48.53
C THR A 171 -16.31 -20.41 49.18
N GLU A 172 -15.49 -19.50 48.66
CA GLU A 172 -15.30 -18.13 49.14
C GLU A 172 -15.21 -17.18 47.96
N ALA A 173 -15.76 -15.97 48.09
CA ALA A 173 -15.67 -14.93 47.08
C ALA A 173 -14.27 -14.30 47.12
N ASP A 174 -13.72 -13.94 45.97
CA ASP A 174 -12.39 -13.34 45.91
C ASP A 174 -12.40 -11.89 46.40
N SER A 175 -13.51 -11.17 46.18
CA SER A 175 -13.70 -9.85 46.77
C SER A 175 -15.17 -9.45 46.86
N GLY A 176 -15.47 -8.51 47.74
CA GLY A 176 -16.78 -7.86 47.86
C GLY A 176 -16.62 -6.42 48.34
N ARG A 177 -17.14 -5.45 47.59
CA ARG A 177 -17.00 -4.02 47.88
C ARG A 177 -18.30 -3.25 47.66
N LYS A 178 -18.49 -2.14 48.37
CA LYS A 178 -19.61 -1.22 48.11
C LYS A 178 -19.30 -0.35 46.90
N VAL A 179 -20.31 -0.14 46.06
CA VAL A 179 -20.26 0.70 44.86
C VAL A 179 -21.56 1.50 44.74
N VAL A 180 -21.56 2.53 43.90
CA VAL A 180 -22.79 3.14 43.38
C VAL A 180 -23.01 2.62 41.97
N TRP A 181 -24.15 1.97 41.74
CA TRP A 181 -24.56 1.52 40.41
C TRP A 181 -25.33 2.63 39.71
N ALA A 182 -24.78 3.18 38.63
CA ALA A 182 -25.37 4.28 37.85
C ALA A 182 -25.60 3.93 36.38
N ALA A 183 -25.29 2.69 35.95
CA ALA A 183 -25.40 2.28 34.55
C ALA A 183 -26.86 2.20 34.04
N LYS A 184 -27.85 2.00 34.92
CA LYS A 184 -29.28 1.99 34.58
C LYS A 184 -30.12 2.65 35.66
N GLY A 185 -30.97 3.61 35.26
CA GLY A 185 -31.98 4.22 36.13
C GLY A 185 -31.40 5.18 37.17
N THR A 186 -32.02 5.22 38.34
CA THR A 186 -31.59 6.06 39.47
C THR A 186 -30.34 5.45 40.13
N PRO A 187 -29.26 6.22 40.35
CA PRO A 187 -28.07 5.76 41.05
C PRO A 187 -28.41 5.14 42.40
N THR A 188 -27.90 3.93 42.66
CA THR A 188 -28.28 3.14 43.83
C THR A 188 -27.04 2.57 44.53
N LEU A 189 -27.05 2.48 45.86
CA LEU A 189 -26.01 1.81 46.63
C LEU A 189 -26.06 0.30 46.37
N ALA A 190 -24.93 -0.29 46.02
CA ALA A 190 -24.81 -1.72 45.73
C ALA A 190 -23.52 -2.32 46.31
N TYR A 191 -23.45 -3.65 46.32
CA TYR A 191 -22.21 -4.40 46.43
C TYR A 191 -21.81 -4.93 45.06
N GLU A 192 -20.54 -4.82 44.70
CA GLU A 192 -19.92 -5.64 43.65
C GLU A 192 -19.15 -6.75 44.33
N THR A 193 -19.49 -8.00 44.00
CA THR A 193 -18.78 -9.19 44.46
C THR A 193 -18.18 -9.91 43.28
N VAL A 194 -16.91 -10.32 43.39
CA VAL A 194 -16.19 -11.06 42.36
C VAL A 194 -15.92 -12.48 42.82
N VAL A 195 -16.21 -13.45 41.95
CA VAL A 195 -15.87 -14.86 42.13
C VAL A 195 -15.18 -15.36 40.87
N SER A 196 -13.87 -15.55 40.96
CA SER A 196 -13.07 -16.23 39.94
C SER A 196 -13.16 -17.74 40.09
N GLY A 197 -12.95 -18.48 39.01
CA GLY A 197 -12.91 -19.93 39.07
C GLY A 197 -12.90 -20.56 37.68
N PHE A 198 -13.41 -21.78 37.63
CA PHE A 198 -13.74 -22.46 36.40
C PHE A 198 -15.23 -22.77 36.44
N GLN A 199 -15.91 -22.59 35.32
CA GLN A 199 -17.30 -23.00 35.17
C GLN A 199 -17.39 -24.54 35.12
N HIS A 200 -18.61 -25.08 34.98
CA HIS A 200 -18.87 -26.54 34.96
C HIS A 200 -18.05 -27.33 33.91
N ASP A 201 -17.43 -26.64 32.96
CA ASP A 201 -16.81 -27.16 31.74
C ASP A 201 -15.29 -26.87 31.63
N ASP A 202 -14.65 -26.38 32.69
CA ASP A 202 -13.25 -25.93 32.71
C ASP A 202 -12.97 -24.58 32.00
N THR A 203 -13.98 -23.79 31.64
CA THR A 203 -13.80 -22.40 31.15
C THR A 203 -13.38 -21.47 32.30
N PRO A 204 -12.30 -20.68 32.14
CA PRO A 204 -11.93 -19.65 33.12
C PRO A 204 -13.05 -18.62 33.32
N SER A 205 -13.44 -18.38 34.56
CA SER A 205 -14.51 -17.46 34.96
C SER A 205 -13.98 -16.35 35.86
N GLU A 206 -14.54 -15.15 35.70
CA GLU A 206 -14.39 -14.04 36.62
C GLU A 206 -15.77 -13.35 36.74
N LEU A 207 -16.64 -13.94 37.55
CA LEU A 207 -18.03 -13.50 37.66
C LEU A 207 -18.14 -12.31 38.59
N HIS A 208 -18.64 -11.20 38.08
CA HIS A 208 -19.01 -10.02 38.85
C HIS A 208 -20.52 -9.99 39.09
N VAL A 209 -20.93 -9.92 40.36
CA VAL A 209 -22.34 -9.80 40.76
C VAL A 209 -22.56 -8.48 41.49
N ILE A 210 -23.47 -7.67 40.95
CA ILE A 210 -23.91 -6.40 41.52
C ILE A 210 -25.21 -6.61 42.30
N THR A 211 -25.16 -6.46 43.61
CA THR A 211 -26.30 -6.66 44.52
C THR A 211 -26.74 -5.32 45.11
N ASP A 212 -28.02 -5.00 45.00
CA ASP A 212 -28.63 -3.85 45.66
C ASP A 212 -28.42 -3.95 47.18
N ALA A 213 -27.78 -2.94 47.75
CA ALA A 213 -27.36 -3.00 49.15
C ALA A 213 -28.50 -2.71 50.13
N GLN A 214 -29.68 -2.29 49.65
CA GLN A 214 -30.87 -2.07 50.46
C GLN A 214 -31.82 -3.26 50.43
N THR A 215 -32.03 -3.82 49.24
CA THR A 215 -33.06 -4.84 49.01
C THR A 215 -32.48 -6.25 48.86
N GLY A 216 -31.18 -6.38 48.60
CA GLY A 216 -30.52 -7.67 48.33
C GLY A 216 -30.82 -8.21 46.94
N LYS A 217 -31.49 -7.42 46.10
CA LYS A 217 -31.81 -7.78 44.72
C LYS A 217 -30.54 -7.75 43.89
N LYS A 218 -30.27 -8.82 43.12
CA LYS A 218 -29.25 -8.80 42.07
C LYS A 218 -29.64 -7.75 41.01
N LEU A 219 -28.86 -6.68 40.90
CA LEU A 219 -29.06 -5.56 39.98
C LEU A 219 -28.47 -5.87 38.61
N PHE A 220 -27.32 -6.53 38.59
CA PHE A 220 -26.58 -6.86 37.40
C PHE A 220 -25.59 -7.99 37.70
N GLU A 221 -25.23 -8.77 36.70
CA GLU A 221 -24.07 -9.65 36.75
C GLU A 221 -23.43 -9.69 35.37
N TYR A 222 -22.12 -9.94 35.32
CA TYR A 222 -21.40 -10.14 34.07
C TYR A 222 -20.19 -11.02 34.31
N GLU A 223 -19.82 -11.79 33.29
CA GLU A 223 -18.55 -12.52 33.26
C GLU A 223 -17.47 -11.65 32.64
N ALA A 224 -16.31 -11.61 33.28
CA ALA A 224 -15.17 -10.79 32.84
C ALA A 224 -14.11 -11.59 32.06
N VAL A 225 -14.31 -12.90 31.86
CA VAL A 225 -13.47 -13.79 31.01
C VAL A 225 -14.35 -14.82 30.28
N HIS A 226 -14.28 -14.89 28.94
CA HIS A 226 -14.71 -16.07 28.16
C HIS A 226 -13.89 -16.17 26.86
N THR A 227 -12.91 -17.08 26.84
CA THR A 227 -12.28 -17.49 25.59
C THR A 227 -12.34 -19.00 25.45
N GLY A 228 -13.21 -19.48 24.57
CA GLY A 228 -13.21 -20.88 24.15
C GLY A 228 -11.92 -21.24 23.40
N THR A 229 -11.64 -22.53 23.27
CA THR A 229 -10.48 -23.03 22.52
C THR A 229 -10.94 -23.56 21.17
N GLY A 230 -10.48 -22.96 20.07
CA GLY A 230 -10.71 -23.47 18.72
C GLY A 230 -9.57 -24.34 18.23
N ASN A 231 -9.84 -25.60 17.88
CA ASN A 231 -8.90 -26.43 17.11
C ASN A 231 -9.24 -26.30 15.63
N THR A 232 -8.60 -25.34 15.00
CA THR A 232 -8.90 -24.91 13.63
C THR A 232 -8.17 -25.78 12.61
N ARG A 233 -8.60 -25.74 11.34
CA ARG A 233 -7.93 -26.46 10.26
C ARG A 233 -6.64 -25.77 9.84
N TYR A 234 -6.66 -24.43 9.76
CA TYR A 234 -5.57 -23.66 9.13
C TYR A 234 -4.71 -22.89 10.12
N SER A 235 -5.30 -22.45 11.25
CA SER A 235 -4.64 -21.57 12.22
C SER A 235 -4.04 -22.30 13.43
N GLY A 236 -4.23 -23.62 13.53
CA GLY A 236 -3.87 -24.44 14.71
C GLY A 236 -4.85 -24.26 15.87
N THR A 237 -4.37 -24.46 17.10
CA THR A 237 -5.18 -24.22 18.31
C THR A 237 -5.11 -22.73 18.69
N VAL A 238 -6.28 -22.06 18.76
CA VAL A 238 -6.39 -20.61 18.97
C VAL A 238 -7.47 -20.28 20.01
N PRO A 239 -7.39 -19.14 20.72
CA PRO A 239 -8.49 -18.65 21.54
C PRO A 239 -9.62 -18.09 20.66
N LEU A 240 -10.87 -18.34 21.06
CA LEU A 240 -12.09 -17.84 20.40
C LEU A 240 -12.91 -17.02 21.39
N GLY A 241 -13.53 -15.93 20.93
CA GLY A 241 -14.54 -15.23 21.73
C GLY A 241 -15.82 -16.07 21.80
N THR A 242 -16.26 -16.43 22.99
CA THR A 242 -17.44 -17.29 23.18
C THR A 242 -18.36 -16.67 24.22
N SER A 243 -19.63 -17.08 24.20
CA SER A 243 -20.60 -16.65 25.21
C SER A 243 -21.24 -17.87 25.81
N GLN A 244 -21.18 -17.97 27.14
CA GLN A 244 -21.86 -18.98 27.92
C GLN A 244 -23.30 -18.55 28.21
N SER A 245 -24.22 -19.52 28.19
CA SER A 245 -25.60 -19.37 28.65
C SER A 245 -26.05 -20.66 29.34
N GLY A 246 -25.99 -20.68 30.67
CA GLY A 246 -26.18 -21.92 31.44
C GLY A 246 -25.04 -22.89 31.17
N SER A 247 -25.31 -24.20 31.05
CA SER A 247 -24.26 -25.20 30.79
C SER A 247 -23.85 -25.33 29.31
N SER A 248 -24.13 -24.31 28.47
CA SER A 248 -23.83 -24.35 27.04
C SER A 248 -23.14 -23.09 26.60
N TYR A 249 -22.15 -23.27 25.74
CA TYR A 249 -21.38 -22.21 25.10
C TYR A 249 -21.89 -22.02 23.69
N THR A 250 -21.74 -20.81 23.17
CA THR A 250 -22.00 -20.51 21.77
C THR A 250 -20.81 -19.78 21.17
N LEU A 251 -20.58 -19.97 19.87
CA LEU A 251 -19.66 -19.14 19.09
C LEU A 251 -20.26 -17.74 18.87
N THR A 252 -20.35 -16.98 19.98
CA THR A 252 -20.76 -15.59 20.05
C THR A 252 -19.65 -14.78 20.73
N ASP A 253 -19.01 -13.88 20.00
CA ASP A 253 -17.96 -13.00 20.50
C ASP A 253 -18.58 -11.66 20.94
N ALA A 254 -18.81 -11.51 22.25
CA ALA A 254 -19.39 -10.31 22.83
C ALA A 254 -18.42 -9.10 22.79
N ASP A 255 -17.11 -9.33 22.79
CA ASP A 255 -16.07 -8.29 22.81
C ASP A 255 -15.90 -7.61 21.45
N ARG A 256 -16.22 -8.34 20.38
CA ARG A 256 -16.11 -7.89 18.98
C ARG A 256 -17.48 -7.71 18.36
N GLY A 257 -18.31 -6.88 18.99
CA GLY A 257 -19.57 -6.42 18.40
C GLY A 257 -20.66 -7.49 18.29
N ASN A 258 -20.61 -8.52 19.14
CA ASN A 258 -21.51 -9.68 19.12
C ASN A 258 -21.45 -10.48 17.81
N HIS A 259 -20.26 -10.70 17.27
CA HIS A 259 -20.06 -11.59 16.12
C HIS A 259 -20.57 -13.00 16.44
N ARG A 260 -21.18 -13.67 15.47
CA ARG A 260 -21.76 -15.02 15.65
C ARG A 260 -21.38 -15.92 14.49
N THR A 261 -21.15 -17.20 14.75
CA THR A 261 -20.89 -18.20 13.70
C THR A 261 -21.98 -19.27 13.65
N TYR A 262 -22.56 -19.47 12.47
CA TYR A 262 -23.66 -20.38 12.23
C TYR A 262 -23.27 -21.54 11.31
N ASN A 263 -23.84 -22.71 11.57
CA ASN A 263 -23.78 -23.89 10.71
C ASN A 263 -25.03 -23.93 9.82
N LEU A 264 -24.84 -23.84 8.50
CA LEU A 264 -25.94 -24.00 7.54
C LEU A 264 -26.31 -25.46 7.27
N ASN A 265 -25.49 -26.41 7.73
CA ASN A 265 -25.68 -27.84 7.61
C ASN A 265 -26.04 -28.26 6.17
N ARG A 266 -25.24 -27.79 5.21
CA ARG A 266 -25.42 -28.00 3.76
C ARG A 266 -26.63 -27.30 3.14
N GLY A 267 -27.33 -26.46 3.89
CA GLY A 267 -28.36 -25.56 3.39
C GLY A 267 -27.76 -24.43 2.54
N SER A 268 -28.59 -23.85 1.66
CA SER A 268 -28.20 -22.75 0.77
C SER A 268 -28.97 -21.45 1.03
N SER A 269 -29.69 -21.35 2.15
CA SER A 269 -30.44 -20.16 2.53
C SER A 269 -30.68 -20.08 4.04
N GLY A 270 -31.10 -18.90 4.50
CA GLY A 270 -31.31 -18.62 5.92
C GLY A 270 -30.01 -18.32 6.69
N THR A 271 -30.13 -18.17 8.00
CA THR A 271 -29.00 -17.89 8.88
C THR A 271 -28.27 -19.18 9.28
N GLY A 272 -28.99 -20.29 9.41
CA GLY A 272 -28.46 -21.55 9.94
C GLY A 272 -28.64 -21.66 11.46
N THR A 273 -27.98 -22.65 12.05
CA THR A 273 -28.01 -22.91 13.49
C THR A 273 -26.74 -22.35 14.14
N LEU A 274 -26.87 -21.54 15.20
CA LEU A 274 -25.72 -21.03 15.94
C LEU A 274 -24.94 -22.22 16.51
N PHE A 275 -23.61 -22.24 16.33
CA PHE A 275 -22.80 -23.27 16.99
C PHE A 275 -22.95 -23.16 18.50
N SER A 276 -23.26 -24.29 19.12
CA SER A 276 -23.45 -24.40 20.57
C SER A 276 -22.89 -25.73 21.07
N GLY A 277 -22.12 -25.70 22.16
CA GLY A 277 -21.45 -26.85 22.76
C GLY A 277 -21.58 -26.85 24.28
N THR A 278 -20.93 -27.79 24.96
CA THR A 278 -20.95 -27.93 26.43
C THR A 278 -19.60 -27.75 27.11
N ASP A 279 -18.52 -27.70 26.33
CA ASP A 279 -17.12 -27.79 26.79
C ASP A 279 -16.24 -26.62 26.35
N ASP A 280 -16.83 -25.62 25.67
CA ASP A 280 -16.17 -24.44 25.08
C ASP A 280 -14.88 -24.74 24.27
N VAL A 281 -14.78 -25.97 23.78
CA VAL A 281 -13.74 -26.45 22.87
C VAL A 281 -14.41 -26.72 21.53
N TRP A 282 -13.93 -26.06 20.49
CA TRP A 282 -14.58 -26.01 19.18
C TRP A 282 -13.70 -26.69 18.13
N GLY A 283 -14.21 -27.79 17.58
CA GLY A 283 -13.55 -28.55 16.52
C GLY A 283 -12.35 -29.37 16.99
N ASP A 284 -11.80 -30.13 16.04
CA ASP A 284 -10.66 -31.04 16.25
C ASP A 284 -9.55 -30.89 15.18
N GLY A 285 -9.65 -29.86 14.33
CA GLY A 285 -8.76 -29.61 13.20
C GLY A 285 -9.06 -30.44 11.95
N THR A 286 -10.03 -31.35 11.99
CA THR A 286 -10.43 -32.19 10.86
C THR A 286 -11.69 -31.65 10.17
N THR A 287 -11.90 -31.98 8.90
CA THR A 287 -13.11 -31.61 8.15
C THR A 287 -14.34 -32.45 8.50
N SER A 288 -14.15 -33.60 9.16
CA SER A 288 -15.26 -34.40 9.66
C SER A 288 -15.99 -33.73 10.81
N ASP A 289 -15.28 -32.94 11.61
CA ASP A 289 -15.87 -32.08 12.62
C ASP A 289 -16.29 -30.75 11.98
N LEU A 290 -17.60 -30.47 12.03
CA LEU A 290 -18.18 -29.26 11.48
C LEU A 290 -17.77 -28.01 12.29
N GLU A 291 -17.46 -28.17 13.57
CA GLU A 291 -17.03 -27.05 14.41
C GLU A 291 -15.66 -26.52 13.97
N THR A 292 -14.81 -27.33 13.36
CA THR A 292 -13.50 -26.91 12.85
C THR A 292 -13.63 -25.71 11.90
N ALA A 293 -14.49 -25.79 10.88
CA ALA A 293 -14.72 -24.68 9.96
C ALA A 293 -15.39 -23.48 10.66
N GLY A 294 -16.24 -23.76 11.65
CA GLY A 294 -16.84 -22.73 12.51
C GLY A 294 -15.77 -21.96 13.29
N ALA A 295 -14.80 -22.66 13.89
CA ALA A 295 -13.69 -22.10 14.63
C ALA A 295 -12.77 -21.27 13.72
N ASP A 296 -12.41 -21.78 12.54
CA ASP A 296 -11.64 -21.05 11.52
C ASP A 296 -12.31 -19.71 11.16
N ALA A 297 -13.60 -19.76 10.75
CA ALA A 297 -14.35 -18.56 10.36
C ALA A 297 -14.56 -17.56 11.51
N HIS A 298 -14.73 -18.05 12.74
CA HIS A 298 -14.89 -17.20 13.93
C HIS A 298 -13.58 -16.49 14.28
N TYR A 299 -12.45 -17.21 14.21
CA TYR A 299 -11.12 -16.67 14.45
C TYR A 299 -10.73 -15.62 13.41
N GLY A 300 -10.91 -15.91 12.11
CA GLY A 300 -10.62 -14.96 11.03
C GLY A 300 -11.43 -13.66 11.13
N ALA A 301 -12.71 -13.75 11.53
CA ALA A 301 -13.55 -12.58 11.79
C ALA A 301 -13.04 -11.75 12.99
N ALA A 302 -12.60 -12.41 14.07
CA ALA A 302 -12.03 -11.75 15.24
C ALA A 302 -10.74 -10.99 14.91
N LEU A 303 -9.82 -11.62 14.17
CA LEU A 303 -8.59 -10.99 13.70
C LEU A 303 -8.85 -9.77 12.82
N THR A 304 -9.80 -9.89 11.89
CA THR A 304 -10.15 -8.80 10.97
C THR A 304 -10.77 -7.62 11.70
N TRP A 305 -11.65 -7.88 12.68
CA TRP A 305 -12.19 -6.85 13.55
C TRP A 305 -11.09 -6.11 14.31
N ASP A 306 -10.18 -6.86 14.94
CA ASP A 306 -9.09 -6.28 15.72
C ASP A 306 -8.12 -5.49 14.84
N TYR A 307 -7.81 -5.95 13.62
CA TYR A 307 -7.01 -5.22 12.65
C TYR A 307 -7.63 -3.86 12.32
N TYR A 308 -8.91 -3.81 11.91
CA TYR A 308 -9.58 -2.56 11.58
C TYR A 308 -9.66 -1.60 12.78
N LYS A 309 -9.89 -2.14 13.98
CA LYS A 309 -9.95 -1.34 15.21
C LYS A 309 -8.59 -0.78 15.61
N ASN A 310 -7.55 -1.61 15.61
CA ASN A 310 -6.25 -1.27 16.17
C ASN A 310 -5.36 -0.51 15.18
N VAL A 311 -5.42 -0.84 13.88
CA VAL A 311 -4.60 -0.21 12.85
C VAL A 311 -5.25 1.04 12.29
N HIS A 312 -6.59 1.00 12.10
CA HIS A 312 -7.33 2.05 11.41
C HIS A 312 -8.30 2.84 12.31
N GLY A 313 -8.41 2.47 13.60
CA GLY A 313 -9.30 3.14 14.54
C GLY A 313 -10.79 2.91 14.27
N ARG A 314 -11.15 1.90 13.47
CA ARG A 314 -12.54 1.64 13.03
C ARG A 314 -13.21 0.58 13.90
N ASN A 315 -14.26 0.96 14.63
CA ASN A 315 -15.00 0.07 15.52
C ASN A 315 -16.09 -0.71 14.77
N GLY A 316 -15.70 -1.81 14.12
CA GLY A 316 -16.57 -2.60 13.25
C GLY A 316 -16.74 -2.00 11.86
N LEU A 317 -17.33 -2.77 10.94
CA LEU A 317 -17.37 -2.40 9.51
C LEU A 317 -18.11 -1.10 9.25
N ARG A 318 -19.20 -0.78 9.98
CA ARG A 318 -19.93 0.50 9.88
C ARG A 318 -19.44 1.58 10.85
N ASN A 319 -18.39 1.28 11.62
CA ASN A 319 -17.92 2.10 12.74
C ASN A 319 -18.97 2.35 13.84
N ASP A 320 -19.93 1.43 14.01
CA ASP A 320 -21.04 1.50 14.97
C ASP A 320 -20.91 0.51 16.13
N GLY A 321 -19.82 -0.27 16.18
CA GLY A 321 -19.62 -1.31 17.18
C GLY A 321 -20.44 -2.58 16.96
N VAL A 322 -21.04 -2.78 15.78
CA VAL A 322 -21.80 -3.99 15.43
C VAL A 322 -21.01 -4.83 14.43
N ALA A 323 -20.86 -6.13 14.73
CA ALA A 323 -20.20 -7.06 13.82
C ALA A 323 -21.16 -7.70 12.81
N PRO A 324 -20.68 -8.05 11.60
CA PRO A 324 -21.36 -9.02 10.76
C PRO A 324 -21.35 -10.40 11.44
N TYR A 325 -22.02 -11.39 10.86
CA TYR A 325 -21.94 -12.79 11.31
C TYR A 325 -21.39 -13.71 10.22
N SER A 326 -20.90 -14.88 10.61
CA SER A 326 -20.34 -15.90 9.72
C SER A 326 -21.31 -17.07 9.55
N ARG A 327 -21.38 -17.64 8.35
CA ARG A 327 -22.11 -18.88 8.06
C ARG A 327 -21.18 -19.87 7.36
N VAL A 328 -21.01 -21.06 7.91
CA VAL A 328 -20.20 -22.13 7.30
C VAL A 328 -21.07 -23.28 6.84
N HIS A 329 -20.50 -24.20 6.07
CA HIS A 329 -21.18 -25.33 5.47
C HIS A 329 -22.33 -24.93 4.54
N TYR A 330 -22.14 -23.84 3.79
CA TYR A 330 -23.08 -23.41 2.76
C TYR A 330 -23.07 -24.38 1.59
N GLY A 331 -24.26 -24.92 1.28
CA GLY A 331 -24.44 -25.89 0.20
C GLY A 331 -23.65 -27.18 0.41
N ASN A 332 -23.58 -27.99 -0.64
CA ASN A 332 -22.82 -29.24 -0.65
C ASN A 332 -21.85 -29.21 -1.82
N ASN A 333 -20.58 -29.50 -1.57
CA ASN A 333 -19.51 -29.41 -2.55
C ASN A 333 -19.41 -28.01 -3.19
N TYR A 334 -19.62 -26.97 -2.38
CA TYR A 334 -19.64 -25.58 -2.85
C TYR A 334 -18.24 -25.00 -2.76
N VAL A 335 -17.67 -24.68 -3.93
CA VAL A 335 -16.28 -24.21 -4.08
C VAL A 335 -16.28 -22.68 -4.20
N ASN A 336 -16.82 -22.01 -3.19
CA ASN A 336 -16.70 -20.56 -3.06
C ASN A 336 -16.99 -20.08 -1.63
N ALA A 337 -16.52 -18.87 -1.32
CA ALA A 337 -16.95 -18.05 -0.19
C ALA A 337 -17.52 -16.73 -0.75
N PHE A 338 -18.35 -16.05 0.04
CA PHE A 338 -18.89 -14.76 -0.37
C PHE A 338 -19.45 -13.94 0.80
N TRP A 339 -19.33 -12.63 0.68
CA TRP A 339 -20.09 -11.62 1.42
C TRP A 339 -21.50 -11.41 0.84
N GLN A 340 -22.47 -11.10 1.71
CA GLN A 340 -23.78 -10.61 1.27
C GLN A 340 -24.26 -9.39 2.08
N ASP A 341 -24.53 -8.29 1.38
CA ASP A 341 -25.07 -7.05 1.98
C ASP A 341 -26.44 -7.25 2.64
N SER A 342 -27.29 -8.11 2.05
CA SER A 342 -28.69 -8.28 2.48
C SER A 342 -28.82 -8.87 3.90
N CYS A 343 -27.89 -9.73 4.28
CA CYS A 343 -27.79 -10.27 5.64
C CYS A 343 -26.70 -9.60 6.47
N PHE A 344 -25.81 -8.83 5.83
CA PHE A 344 -24.58 -8.30 6.42
C PHE A 344 -23.72 -9.42 7.02
N CYS A 345 -23.38 -10.42 6.21
CA CYS A 345 -22.76 -11.66 6.67
C CYS A 345 -21.79 -12.28 5.67
N MET A 346 -20.76 -12.96 6.18
CA MET A 346 -19.83 -13.80 5.41
C MET A 346 -20.34 -15.23 5.34
N THR A 347 -20.09 -15.91 4.23
CA THR A 347 -20.63 -17.25 3.95
C THR A 347 -19.59 -18.12 3.26
N TYR A 348 -19.40 -19.33 3.78
CA TYR A 348 -18.30 -20.19 3.37
C TYR A 348 -18.82 -21.57 2.95
N GLY A 349 -18.40 -22.00 1.75
CA GLY A 349 -18.54 -23.38 1.31
C GLY A 349 -17.41 -24.27 1.82
N ASP A 350 -17.59 -25.59 1.63
CA ASP A 350 -16.62 -26.58 2.10
C ASP A 350 -15.60 -27.04 1.05
N GLY A 351 -15.62 -26.38 -0.11
CA GLY A 351 -14.73 -26.71 -1.22
C GLY A 351 -15.08 -28.03 -1.90
N SER A 352 -14.18 -28.45 -2.78
CA SER A 352 -14.37 -29.67 -3.57
C SER A 352 -14.43 -30.90 -2.66
N ASN A 353 -15.41 -31.77 -2.86
CA ASN A 353 -15.77 -32.92 -2.04
C ASN A 353 -15.99 -32.61 -0.55
N ASN A 354 -16.28 -31.35 -0.20
CA ASN A 354 -16.30 -30.84 1.17
C ASN A 354 -14.98 -31.07 1.94
N ALA A 355 -13.85 -31.12 1.23
CA ALA A 355 -12.56 -31.49 1.81
C ALA A 355 -11.75 -30.31 2.35
N ASN A 356 -12.01 -29.09 1.88
CA ASN A 356 -11.25 -27.89 2.22
C ASN A 356 -12.21 -26.71 2.42
N PRO A 357 -12.77 -26.52 3.63
CA PRO A 357 -13.56 -25.35 3.93
C PRO A 357 -12.83 -24.05 3.64
N LEU A 358 -13.49 -23.14 2.95
CA LEU A 358 -12.90 -21.87 2.50
C LEU A 358 -12.97 -20.88 3.66
N THR A 359 -12.17 -21.11 4.71
CA THR A 359 -12.27 -20.40 6.01
C THR A 359 -10.90 -20.00 6.58
N SER A 360 -9.83 -20.03 5.79
CA SER A 360 -8.50 -19.53 6.18
C SER A 360 -8.55 -18.05 6.58
N ILE A 361 -7.50 -17.56 7.24
CA ILE A 361 -7.46 -16.20 7.80
C ILE A 361 -7.71 -15.17 6.69
N ASP A 362 -6.96 -15.28 5.60
CA ASP A 362 -7.07 -14.41 4.44
C ASP A 362 -8.46 -14.45 3.79
N VAL A 363 -9.07 -15.64 3.60
CA VAL A 363 -10.40 -15.77 3.01
C VAL A 363 -11.46 -15.16 3.93
N ALA A 364 -11.41 -15.41 5.24
CA ALA A 364 -12.33 -14.78 6.17
C ALA A 364 -12.18 -13.25 6.20
N ALA A 365 -10.95 -12.75 6.14
CA ALA A 365 -10.64 -11.33 6.07
C ALA A 365 -11.07 -10.70 4.74
N HIS A 366 -10.90 -11.41 3.62
CA HIS A 366 -11.33 -11.02 2.28
C HIS A 366 -12.86 -10.83 2.26
N GLU A 367 -13.63 -11.82 2.73
CA GLU A 367 -15.09 -11.73 2.77
C GLU A 367 -15.58 -10.61 3.69
N MET A 368 -14.96 -10.46 4.86
CA MET A 368 -15.32 -9.37 5.78
C MET A 368 -14.97 -7.99 5.20
N THR A 369 -13.94 -7.90 4.36
CA THR A 369 -13.50 -6.66 3.71
C THR A 369 -14.43 -6.24 2.56
N HIS A 370 -15.08 -7.16 1.86
CA HIS A 370 -16.19 -6.79 0.97
C HIS A 370 -17.28 -6.01 1.73
N GLY A 371 -17.55 -6.37 2.98
CA GLY A 371 -18.44 -5.63 3.85
C GLY A 371 -17.93 -4.25 4.24
N LEU A 372 -16.61 -4.05 4.41
CA LEU A 372 -16.04 -2.70 4.56
C LEU A 372 -16.28 -1.87 3.30
N THR A 373 -15.99 -2.45 2.13
CA THR A 373 -16.18 -1.79 0.83
C THR A 373 -17.64 -1.39 0.65
N SER A 374 -18.60 -2.25 0.96
CA SER A 374 -20.02 -1.96 0.73
C SER A 374 -20.57 -0.83 1.60
N VAL A 375 -20.04 -0.63 2.81
CA VAL A 375 -20.46 0.45 3.73
C VAL A 375 -19.59 1.71 3.65
N THR A 376 -18.65 1.76 2.69
CA THR A 376 -17.76 2.89 2.44
C THR A 376 -17.83 3.36 0.99
N ALA A 377 -16.88 2.97 0.14
CA ALA A 377 -16.82 3.35 -1.27
C ALA A 377 -18.00 2.80 -2.09
N GLY A 378 -18.55 1.64 -1.69
CA GLY A 378 -19.61 0.94 -2.39
C GLY A 378 -19.23 0.56 -3.81
N LEU A 379 -17.98 0.14 -4.04
CA LEU A 379 -17.44 -0.18 -5.37
C LEU A 379 -18.34 -1.18 -6.10
N ASN A 380 -18.84 -0.80 -7.27
CA ASN A 380 -19.69 -1.67 -8.10
C ASN A 380 -18.90 -2.92 -8.49
N TYR A 381 -19.51 -4.08 -8.32
CA TYR A 381 -18.90 -5.38 -8.59
C TYR A 381 -18.90 -5.73 -10.10
N SER A 382 -18.34 -4.83 -10.91
CA SER A 382 -18.29 -4.94 -12.37
C SER A 382 -17.18 -4.07 -12.94
N GLY A 383 -16.53 -4.50 -14.02
CA GLY A 383 -15.48 -3.73 -14.68
C GLY A 383 -14.32 -3.37 -13.74
N GLU A 384 -13.69 -2.22 -13.98
CA GLU A 384 -12.56 -1.78 -13.16
C GLU A 384 -12.90 -1.55 -11.68
N SER A 385 -14.11 -1.06 -11.37
CA SER A 385 -14.53 -0.91 -9.98
C SER A 385 -14.70 -2.25 -9.28
N GLY A 386 -15.11 -3.29 -10.02
CA GLY A 386 -15.21 -4.65 -9.50
C GLY A 386 -13.84 -5.25 -9.23
N GLY A 387 -12.89 -5.07 -10.16
CA GLY A 387 -11.50 -5.44 -9.93
C GLY A 387 -10.88 -4.73 -8.72
N LEU A 388 -11.19 -3.45 -8.50
CA LEU A 388 -10.77 -2.72 -7.30
C LEU A 388 -11.47 -3.20 -6.02
N ASN A 389 -12.71 -3.68 -6.11
CA ASN A 389 -13.44 -4.28 -4.98
C ASN A 389 -12.74 -5.57 -4.53
N GLU A 390 -12.47 -6.48 -5.48
CA GLU A 390 -11.69 -7.70 -5.26
C GLU A 390 -10.29 -7.42 -4.72
N ALA A 391 -9.54 -6.50 -5.34
CA ALA A 391 -8.21 -6.16 -4.89
C ALA A 391 -8.20 -5.55 -3.49
N THR A 392 -9.21 -4.75 -3.14
CA THR A 392 -9.34 -4.21 -1.78
C THR A 392 -9.47 -5.32 -0.75
N SER A 393 -10.25 -6.35 -1.05
CA SER A 393 -10.40 -7.53 -0.18
C SER A 393 -9.09 -8.33 -0.07
N ASP A 394 -8.36 -8.55 -1.16
CA ASP A 394 -7.03 -9.20 -1.13
C ASP A 394 -5.98 -8.39 -0.34
N ILE A 395 -5.95 -7.07 -0.53
CA ILE A 395 -5.01 -6.16 0.16
C ILE A 395 -5.17 -6.24 1.67
N PHE A 396 -6.40 -6.15 2.17
CA PHE A 396 -6.63 -6.23 3.61
C PHE A 396 -6.60 -7.65 4.15
N ALA A 397 -6.87 -8.67 3.34
CA ALA A 397 -6.63 -10.06 3.72
C ALA A 397 -5.16 -10.30 4.06
N ALA A 398 -4.25 -9.96 3.13
CA ALA A 398 -2.81 -10.06 3.37
C ALA A 398 -2.39 -9.22 4.59
N ALA A 399 -2.90 -7.99 4.71
CA ALA A 399 -2.60 -7.13 5.87
C ALA A 399 -3.04 -7.75 7.21
N VAL A 400 -4.19 -8.42 7.25
CA VAL A 400 -4.70 -9.11 8.44
C VAL A 400 -3.81 -10.30 8.80
N GLU A 401 -3.33 -11.08 7.83
CA GLU A 401 -2.40 -12.19 8.13
C GLU A 401 -1.07 -11.70 8.68
N PHE A 402 -0.50 -10.63 8.07
CA PHE A 402 0.71 -9.99 8.60
C PHE A 402 0.50 -9.48 10.04
N ALA A 403 -0.66 -8.91 10.34
CA ALA A 403 -1.00 -8.42 11.67
C ALA A 403 -1.29 -9.55 12.68
N ALA A 404 -1.85 -10.67 12.21
CA ALA A 404 -2.16 -11.83 13.05
C ALA A 404 -0.90 -12.50 13.58
N GLY A 405 0.17 -12.54 12.78
CA GLY A 405 1.44 -13.15 13.16
C GLY A 405 1.30 -14.63 13.55
N ASN A 406 0.34 -15.34 12.94
CA ASN A 406 0.10 -16.75 13.22
C ASN A 406 1.23 -17.61 12.63
N GLY A 407 1.71 -18.61 13.37
CA GLY A 407 2.82 -19.46 12.91
C GLY A 407 2.43 -20.57 11.93
N ASN A 408 1.14 -20.95 11.88
CA ASN A 408 0.60 -21.94 10.95
C ASN A 408 0.18 -21.29 9.62
N ASP A 409 -0.24 -20.02 9.71
CA ASP A 409 -0.66 -19.18 8.60
C ASP A 409 0.10 -17.85 8.66
N VAL A 410 1.31 -17.85 8.09
CA VAL A 410 2.23 -16.72 8.20
C VAL A 410 1.85 -15.67 7.18
N GLY A 411 1.82 -14.39 7.60
CA GLY A 411 1.50 -13.31 6.67
C GLY A 411 2.40 -13.31 5.44
N ASP A 412 1.76 -13.32 4.28
CA ASP A 412 2.43 -13.34 2.99
C ASP A 412 1.58 -12.58 1.93
N TYR A 413 1.98 -12.67 0.67
CA TYR A 413 1.35 -11.98 -0.48
C TYR A 413 0.72 -12.96 -1.48
N LEU A 414 0.41 -14.16 -1.02
CA LEU A 414 -0.41 -15.14 -1.70
C LEU A 414 -1.85 -14.97 -1.20
N VAL A 415 -2.81 -15.46 -1.96
CA VAL A 415 -4.21 -15.48 -1.56
C VAL A 415 -4.75 -16.87 -1.79
N GLY A 416 -5.35 -17.45 -0.76
CA GLY A 416 -6.00 -18.75 -0.76
C GLY A 416 -5.03 -19.93 -0.83
N GLU A 417 -3.77 -19.78 -0.41
CA GLU A 417 -2.76 -20.84 -0.36
C GLU A 417 -3.13 -21.95 0.65
N LYS A 418 -3.77 -21.63 1.78
CA LYS A 418 -4.20 -22.66 2.75
C LYS A 418 -5.38 -23.51 2.28
N ILE A 419 -6.30 -22.94 1.51
CA ILE A 419 -7.56 -23.64 1.16
C ILE A 419 -7.39 -24.64 0.02
N ASP A 420 -6.23 -24.66 -0.66
CA ASP A 420 -5.90 -25.57 -1.76
C ASP A 420 -7.07 -25.76 -2.75
N ILE A 421 -7.63 -24.63 -3.20
CA ILE A 421 -8.83 -24.62 -4.05
C ILE A 421 -8.57 -25.27 -5.42
N ASN A 422 -7.33 -25.20 -5.90
CA ASN A 422 -6.86 -25.82 -7.14
C ASN A 422 -6.56 -27.32 -6.98
N GLY A 423 -6.36 -27.80 -5.74
CA GLY A 423 -6.04 -29.20 -5.43
C GLY A 423 -4.62 -29.62 -5.81
N ASP A 424 -3.73 -28.66 -6.06
CA ASP A 424 -2.33 -28.85 -6.44
C ASP A 424 -1.35 -28.14 -5.49
N GLY A 425 -1.85 -27.55 -4.41
CA GLY A 425 -1.09 -26.81 -3.40
C GLY A 425 -0.68 -25.40 -3.84
N THR A 426 -1.14 -24.92 -5.01
CA THR A 426 -0.90 -23.54 -5.44
C THR A 426 -1.92 -22.58 -4.85
N PRO A 427 -1.54 -21.33 -4.54
CA PRO A 427 -2.49 -20.28 -4.16
C PRO A 427 -3.47 -19.97 -5.29
N LEU A 428 -4.60 -19.39 -4.90
CA LEU A 428 -5.61 -18.89 -5.83
C LEU A 428 -5.10 -17.66 -6.60
N ARG A 429 -4.42 -16.72 -5.94
CA ARG A 429 -3.85 -15.52 -6.57
C ARG A 429 -2.48 -15.18 -5.99
N TYR A 430 -1.75 -14.37 -6.76
CA TYR A 430 -0.41 -13.87 -6.42
C TYR A 430 -0.43 -12.34 -6.48
N MET A 431 0.02 -11.65 -5.44
CA MET A 431 0.08 -10.19 -5.50
C MET A 431 1.37 -9.68 -6.15
N ASP A 432 2.49 -10.41 -6.11
CA ASP A 432 3.78 -9.97 -6.67
C ASP A 432 3.84 -10.02 -8.21
N LYS A 433 3.16 -11.01 -8.80
CA LYS A 433 3.04 -11.22 -10.24
C LYS A 433 1.72 -11.95 -10.53
N PRO A 434 0.60 -11.22 -10.60
CA PRO A 434 -0.75 -11.79 -10.73
C PRO A 434 -0.89 -12.86 -11.81
N SER A 435 -0.24 -12.69 -12.97
CA SER A 435 -0.35 -13.62 -14.10
C SER A 435 0.14 -15.04 -13.81
N ARG A 436 0.78 -15.28 -12.66
CA ARG A 436 1.20 -16.62 -12.20
C ARG A 436 0.02 -17.57 -11.99
N ASP A 437 -1.19 -17.05 -11.75
CA ASP A 437 -2.42 -17.85 -11.71
C ASP A 437 -2.96 -18.21 -13.12
N GLY A 438 -2.34 -17.68 -14.18
CA GLY A 438 -2.69 -17.92 -15.58
C GLY A 438 -3.79 -17.03 -16.16
N SER A 439 -4.49 -16.22 -15.36
CA SER A 439 -5.66 -15.44 -15.79
C SER A 439 -5.61 -13.96 -15.39
N SER A 440 -5.09 -13.64 -14.21
CA SER A 440 -4.97 -12.28 -13.70
C SER A 440 -3.96 -11.46 -14.51
N ARG A 441 -4.17 -10.14 -14.53
CA ARG A 441 -3.30 -9.21 -15.26
C ARG A 441 -2.29 -8.58 -14.32
N ASP A 442 -1.02 -8.57 -14.72
CA ASP A 442 0.04 -7.90 -13.95
C ASP A 442 -0.11 -6.36 -13.98
N TYR A 443 -0.65 -5.83 -15.08
CA TYR A 443 -0.65 -4.39 -15.37
C TYR A 443 -2.00 -3.93 -15.90
N TRP A 444 -2.31 -2.66 -15.68
CA TRP A 444 -3.49 -2.01 -16.23
C TRP A 444 -3.41 -1.88 -17.76
N SER A 445 -4.57 -2.00 -18.40
CA SER A 445 -4.76 -1.72 -19.83
C SER A 445 -6.18 -1.21 -20.05
N SER A 446 -6.44 -0.53 -21.17
CA SER A 446 -7.78 -0.02 -21.50
C SER A 446 -8.86 -1.12 -21.65
N THR A 447 -8.46 -2.38 -21.76
CA THR A 447 -9.38 -3.54 -21.85
C THR A 447 -9.56 -4.26 -20.52
N LEU A 448 -8.91 -3.81 -19.43
CA LEU A 448 -8.95 -4.48 -18.13
C LEU A 448 -10.39 -4.62 -17.59
N GLY A 449 -11.24 -3.61 -17.79
CA GLY A 449 -12.65 -3.66 -17.37
C GLY A 449 -13.53 -4.69 -18.11
N ASN A 450 -13.01 -5.39 -19.12
CA ASN A 450 -13.77 -6.36 -19.91
C ASN A 450 -13.59 -7.81 -19.44
N ILE A 451 -12.73 -8.06 -18.44
CA ILE A 451 -12.51 -9.39 -17.89
C ILE A 451 -13.21 -9.53 -16.53
N ASP A 452 -13.22 -10.76 -16.03
CA ASP A 452 -13.76 -11.06 -14.71
C ASP A 452 -13.09 -10.21 -13.62
N VAL A 453 -13.86 -9.81 -12.61
CA VAL A 453 -13.40 -8.94 -11.52
C VAL A 453 -12.24 -9.56 -10.75
N HIS A 454 -12.23 -10.87 -10.56
CA HIS A 454 -11.18 -11.60 -9.84
C HIS A 454 -9.84 -11.60 -10.60
N TYR A 455 -9.85 -11.36 -11.92
CA TYR A 455 -8.63 -11.27 -12.75
C TYR A 455 -8.23 -9.82 -13.02
N SER A 456 -9.20 -8.91 -13.04
CA SER A 456 -8.96 -7.47 -13.16
C SER A 456 -8.56 -6.80 -11.84
N SER A 457 -8.57 -7.54 -10.73
CA SER A 457 -7.96 -7.14 -9.45
C SER A 457 -6.43 -7.20 -9.47
N GLY A 458 -5.86 -8.06 -10.31
CA GLY A 458 -4.43 -8.33 -10.42
C GLY A 458 -3.56 -7.07 -10.39
N PRO A 459 -3.81 -6.04 -11.22
CA PRO A 459 -2.96 -4.85 -11.20
C PRO A 459 -2.97 -4.13 -9.84
N ALA A 460 -4.11 -3.99 -9.16
CA ALA A 460 -4.16 -3.35 -7.84
C ALA A 460 -3.52 -4.21 -6.73
N ASN A 461 -3.62 -5.54 -6.83
CA ASN A 461 -2.83 -6.45 -5.96
C ASN A 461 -1.32 -6.22 -6.17
N HIS A 462 -0.91 -6.09 -7.43
CA HIS A 462 0.47 -5.81 -7.80
C HIS A 462 0.95 -4.44 -7.34
N TRP A 463 0.09 -3.41 -7.42
CA TRP A 463 0.38 -2.11 -6.83
C TRP A 463 0.66 -2.23 -5.33
N TYR A 464 -0.14 -2.99 -4.57
CA TYR A 464 0.05 -3.13 -3.14
C TYR A 464 1.36 -3.82 -2.79
N TYR A 465 1.70 -4.90 -3.50
CA TYR A 465 3.00 -5.56 -3.35
C TYR A 465 4.14 -4.57 -3.64
N LEU A 466 4.12 -3.88 -4.78
CA LEU A 466 5.15 -2.91 -5.17
C LEU A 466 5.25 -1.74 -4.20
N ALA A 467 4.14 -1.23 -3.68
CA ALA A 467 4.12 -0.18 -2.67
C ALA A 467 4.71 -0.67 -1.34
N ALA A 468 4.37 -1.88 -0.91
CA ALA A 468 4.82 -2.41 0.37
C ALA A 468 6.27 -2.89 0.36
N GLU A 469 6.69 -3.59 -0.71
CA GLU A 469 7.97 -4.30 -0.79
C GLU A 469 8.92 -3.80 -1.88
N GLY A 470 8.42 -3.10 -2.90
CA GLY A 470 9.20 -2.67 -4.06
C GLY A 470 9.31 -3.76 -5.12
N SER A 471 10.01 -3.45 -6.21
CA SER A 471 10.19 -4.37 -7.33
C SER A 471 11.39 -5.32 -7.16
N GLY A 472 11.38 -6.43 -7.90
CA GLY A 472 12.49 -7.38 -8.00
C GLY A 472 12.41 -8.52 -6.98
N ALA A 473 13.49 -9.30 -6.90
CA ALA A 473 13.55 -10.50 -6.07
C ALA A 473 13.63 -10.18 -4.57
N LYS A 474 12.73 -10.77 -3.78
CA LYS A 474 12.72 -10.65 -2.32
C LYS A 474 12.10 -11.88 -1.66
N THR A 475 12.63 -12.27 -0.50
CA THR A 475 11.98 -13.24 0.39
C THR A 475 11.29 -12.51 1.54
N VAL A 476 9.99 -12.74 1.73
CA VAL A 476 9.21 -12.22 2.87
C VAL A 476 8.60 -13.41 3.60
N ASN A 477 8.85 -13.52 4.91
CA ASN A 477 8.35 -14.62 5.76
C ASN A 477 8.57 -16.05 5.20
N GLY A 478 9.64 -16.24 4.42
CA GLY A 478 9.99 -17.54 3.85
C GLY A 478 9.37 -17.83 2.47
N VAL A 479 8.61 -16.89 1.90
CA VAL A 479 8.09 -16.96 0.53
C VAL A 479 8.94 -16.10 -0.40
N ASP A 480 9.38 -16.69 -1.50
CA ASP A 480 10.17 -16.00 -2.53
C ASP A 480 9.25 -15.32 -3.56
N TYR A 481 9.55 -14.06 -3.82
CA TYR A 481 8.86 -13.19 -4.78
C TYR A 481 9.86 -12.62 -5.78
N ASP A 482 9.39 -12.33 -7.00
CA ASP A 482 10.16 -11.62 -8.03
C ASP A 482 9.20 -10.77 -8.87
N SER A 483 9.01 -9.53 -8.41
CA SER A 483 7.96 -8.63 -8.92
C SER A 483 8.48 -7.72 -10.04
N PRO A 484 8.05 -7.92 -11.31
CA PRO A 484 8.44 -7.09 -12.43
C PRO A 484 7.66 -5.77 -12.48
N THR A 485 8.12 -4.80 -13.26
CA THR A 485 7.39 -3.54 -13.50
C THR A 485 7.10 -3.37 -14.98
N TYR A 486 5.98 -2.72 -15.30
CA TYR A 486 5.52 -2.50 -16.67
C TYR A 486 6.55 -1.79 -17.54
N ASP A 487 7.26 -0.83 -16.95
CA ASP A 487 8.26 0.02 -17.62
C ASP A 487 9.71 -0.43 -17.40
N GLY A 488 9.93 -1.56 -16.72
CA GLY A 488 11.26 -2.10 -16.43
C GLY A 488 12.09 -1.25 -15.45
N LEU A 489 11.51 -0.21 -14.83
CA LEU A 489 12.19 0.65 -13.87
C LEU A 489 11.89 0.18 -12.43
N PRO A 490 12.86 0.29 -11.50
CA PRO A 490 12.65 -0.16 -10.13
C PRO A 490 11.59 0.68 -9.39
N VAL A 491 10.94 0.08 -8.39
CA VAL A 491 10.03 0.77 -7.45
C VAL A 491 10.64 0.72 -6.06
N THR A 492 10.79 1.90 -5.45
CA THR A 492 11.17 2.04 -4.04
C THR A 492 9.92 1.87 -3.17
N PRO A 493 9.91 0.97 -2.17
CA PRO A 493 8.75 0.76 -1.34
C PRO A 493 8.48 1.95 -0.40
N ILE A 494 7.20 2.17 -0.12
CA ILE A 494 6.72 3.00 0.98
C ILE A 494 6.54 2.22 2.28
N GLY A 495 6.53 0.88 2.22
CA GLY A 495 6.32 -0.01 3.34
C GLY A 495 4.84 -0.37 3.55
N ARG A 496 4.60 -1.58 4.06
CA ARG A 496 3.27 -2.18 4.28
C ARG A 496 2.33 -1.28 5.07
N GLU A 497 2.77 -0.81 6.25
CA GLU A 497 1.96 0.08 7.11
C GLU A 497 1.52 1.36 6.40
N ALA A 498 2.37 1.93 5.54
CA ALA A 498 2.04 3.14 4.81
C ALA A 498 1.05 2.85 3.67
N ALA A 499 1.27 1.76 2.93
CA ALA A 499 0.39 1.31 1.86
C ALA A 499 -1.02 0.99 2.38
N GLU A 500 -1.14 0.27 3.50
CA GLU A 500 -2.40 -0.05 4.16
C GLU A 500 -3.17 1.21 4.58
N LYS A 501 -2.50 2.18 5.23
CA LYS A 501 -3.13 3.45 5.65
C LYS A 501 -3.58 4.29 4.46
N ILE A 502 -2.79 4.33 3.39
CA ILE A 502 -3.13 5.04 2.15
C ILE A 502 -4.35 4.41 1.50
N TRP A 503 -4.36 3.09 1.33
CA TRP A 503 -5.49 2.39 0.71
C TRP A 503 -6.76 2.53 1.55
N PHE A 504 -6.67 2.36 2.87
CA PHE A 504 -7.80 2.51 3.78
C PHE A 504 -8.39 3.92 3.73
N ARG A 505 -7.56 4.97 3.81
CA ARG A 505 -8.03 6.35 3.68
C ARG A 505 -8.63 6.61 2.29
N ALA A 506 -8.00 6.10 1.23
CA ALA A 506 -8.50 6.24 -0.12
C ALA A 506 -9.89 5.63 -0.29
N LEU A 507 -10.08 4.38 0.15
CA LEU A 507 -11.34 3.65 0.13
C LEU A 507 -12.42 4.38 0.93
N THR A 508 -12.11 4.78 2.16
CA THR A 508 -13.11 5.31 3.11
C THR A 508 -13.47 6.77 2.90
N THR A 509 -12.64 7.54 2.19
CA THR A 509 -12.78 9.01 2.08
C THR A 509 -13.00 9.51 0.66
N TYR A 510 -12.38 8.89 -0.36
CA TYR A 510 -12.35 9.46 -1.72
C TYR A 510 -12.95 8.56 -2.79
N MET A 511 -12.84 7.24 -2.62
CA MET A 511 -13.41 6.30 -3.60
C MET A 511 -14.94 6.32 -3.52
N THR A 512 -15.56 6.17 -4.69
CA THR A 512 -17.01 6.05 -4.88
C THR A 512 -17.34 4.81 -5.71
N SER A 513 -18.62 4.47 -5.86
CA SER A 513 -19.06 3.21 -6.46
C SER A 513 -18.56 2.96 -7.90
N THR A 514 -18.22 4.01 -8.65
CA THR A 514 -17.72 3.91 -10.03
C THR A 514 -16.23 4.22 -10.16
N THR A 515 -15.47 4.15 -9.07
CA THR A 515 -14.01 4.37 -9.10
C THR A 515 -13.36 3.38 -10.06
N ASN A 516 -12.57 3.89 -11.01
CA ASN A 516 -11.74 3.12 -11.92
C ASN A 516 -10.25 3.24 -11.50
N TYR A 517 -9.32 2.58 -12.19
CA TYR A 517 -7.90 2.56 -11.79
C TYR A 517 -7.26 3.97 -11.79
N ALA A 518 -7.60 4.82 -12.76
CA ALA A 518 -7.12 6.20 -12.79
C ALA A 518 -7.64 7.03 -11.58
N ALA A 519 -8.91 6.83 -11.20
CA ALA A 519 -9.49 7.44 -10.01
C ALA A 519 -8.93 6.85 -8.71
N ALA A 520 -8.63 5.55 -8.66
CA ALA A 520 -7.98 4.90 -7.52
C ALA A 520 -6.56 5.45 -7.29
N ARG A 521 -5.80 5.68 -8.36
CA ARG A 521 -4.53 6.42 -8.30
C ARG A 521 -4.71 7.82 -7.73
N THR A 522 -5.71 8.56 -8.19
CA THR A 522 -5.99 9.91 -7.69
C THR A 522 -6.35 9.89 -6.20
N ALA A 523 -7.20 8.95 -5.78
CA ALA A 523 -7.64 8.78 -4.39
C ALA A 523 -6.49 8.40 -3.44
N THR A 524 -5.63 7.47 -3.85
CA THR A 524 -4.47 7.05 -3.07
C THR A 524 -3.38 8.12 -3.01
N LEU A 525 -3.18 8.91 -4.07
CA LEU A 525 -2.29 10.07 -4.02
C LEU A 525 -2.83 11.17 -3.13
N GLN A 526 -4.14 11.44 -3.15
CA GLN A 526 -4.74 12.37 -2.19
C GLN A 526 -4.61 11.86 -0.75
N ALA A 527 -4.85 10.57 -0.52
CA ALA A 527 -4.63 9.96 0.79
C ALA A 527 -3.16 10.06 1.24
N ALA A 528 -2.21 9.83 0.33
CA ALA A 528 -0.79 9.97 0.61
C ALA A 528 -0.38 11.43 0.87
N ALA A 529 -0.98 12.40 0.18
CA ALA A 529 -0.74 13.82 0.43
C ALA A 529 -1.30 14.25 1.80
N ASP A 530 -2.50 13.79 2.14
CA ASP A 530 -3.15 14.09 3.44
C ASP A 530 -2.40 13.44 4.61
N LEU A 531 -1.94 12.21 4.43
CA LEU A 531 -1.17 11.51 5.44
C LEU A 531 0.25 12.08 5.49
N TYR A 532 1.00 12.10 4.40
CA TYR A 532 2.45 12.27 4.42
C TYR A 532 2.96 13.61 3.85
N GLY A 533 2.06 14.44 3.34
CA GLY A 533 2.38 15.69 2.64
C GLY A 533 2.50 15.50 1.12
N LEU A 534 1.96 16.45 0.38
CA LEU A 534 2.06 16.52 -1.09
C LEU A 534 3.54 16.63 -1.51
N GLY A 535 3.97 15.77 -2.44
CA GLY A 535 5.36 15.74 -2.92
C GLY A 535 6.37 15.10 -1.95
N SER A 536 5.90 14.51 -0.84
CA SER A 536 6.75 13.70 0.03
C SER A 536 7.27 12.44 -0.69
N VAL A 537 8.34 11.84 -0.17
CA VAL A 537 8.87 10.56 -0.68
C VAL A 537 7.78 9.48 -0.72
N THR A 538 6.94 9.42 0.32
CA THR A 538 5.80 8.47 0.36
C THR A 538 4.77 8.77 -0.73
N TYR A 539 4.45 10.04 -0.98
CA TYR A 539 3.55 10.44 -2.07
C TYR A 539 4.14 10.07 -3.45
N ASN A 540 5.42 10.38 -3.70
CA ASN A 540 6.07 10.10 -4.98
C ASN A 540 6.19 8.59 -5.23
N ASN A 541 6.59 7.82 -4.22
CA ASN A 541 6.70 6.37 -4.36
C ASN A 541 5.33 5.67 -4.47
N THR A 542 4.27 6.23 -3.85
CA THR A 542 2.88 5.82 -4.12
C THR A 542 2.54 6.00 -5.61
N ALA A 543 2.92 7.14 -6.19
CA ALA A 543 2.69 7.43 -7.61
C ALA A 543 3.49 6.50 -8.52
N ASN A 544 4.73 6.18 -8.14
CA ASN A 544 5.64 5.32 -8.88
C ASN A 544 5.20 3.85 -8.85
N ALA A 545 4.64 3.36 -7.74
CA ALA A 545 4.02 2.05 -7.69
C ALA A 545 2.82 1.96 -8.66
N TRP A 546 2.01 3.01 -8.80
CA TRP A 546 0.93 3.06 -9.81
C TRP A 546 1.46 3.08 -11.24
N ALA A 547 2.50 3.86 -11.51
CA ALA A 547 3.12 3.92 -12.83
C ALA A 547 3.73 2.56 -13.23
N ALA A 548 4.31 1.83 -12.27
CA ALA A 548 4.86 0.50 -12.46
C ALA A 548 3.83 -0.57 -12.85
N ILE A 549 2.53 -0.30 -12.61
CA ILE A 549 1.42 -1.14 -13.11
C ILE A 549 0.67 -0.48 -14.28
N ASN A 550 1.33 0.43 -15.01
CA ASN A 550 0.78 1.15 -16.16
C ASN A 550 -0.39 2.10 -15.84
N VAL A 551 -0.48 2.63 -14.62
CA VAL A 551 -1.50 3.63 -14.26
C VAL A 551 -0.83 4.98 -14.09
N GLY A 552 -0.81 5.75 -15.18
CA GLY A 552 -0.24 7.09 -15.25
C GLY A 552 1.29 7.14 -15.20
N SER A 553 1.86 8.34 -15.21
CA SER A 553 3.31 8.56 -15.34
C SER A 553 4.05 8.50 -14.00
N ARG A 554 5.32 8.10 -14.01
CA ARG A 554 6.20 8.22 -12.84
C ARG A 554 6.36 9.67 -12.37
N ILE A 555 6.58 9.83 -11.08
CA ILE A 555 7.16 11.03 -10.49
C ILE A 555 8.64 10.72 -10.28
N LEU A 556 9.51 11.34 -11.07
CA LEU A 556 10.94 11.12 -10.99
C LEU A 556 11.47 11.71 -9.69
N ASP A 557 12.00 10.87 -8.80
CA ASP A 557 12.65 11.32 -7.56
C ASP A 557 14.10 11.75 -7.82
N GLY A 558 14.55 12.80 -7.12
CA GLY A 558 15.90 13.33 -7.18
C GLY A 558 16.14 14.30 -8.34
N VAL A 559 17.40 14.49 -8.70
CA VAL A 559 17.81 15.39 -9.79
C VAL A 559 17.76 14.66 -11.13
N THR A 560 16.86 15.09 -12.01
CA THR A 560 16.80 14.64 -13.40
C THR A 560 17.54 15.62 -14.29
N VAL A 561 18.51 15.14 -15.07
CA VAL A 561 19.19 15.90 -16.12
C VAL A 561 18.71 15.36 -17.45
N ILE A 562 18.08 16.20 -18.27
CA ILE A 562 17.69 15.82 -19.63
C ILE A 562 18.96 15.78 -20.46
N PRO A 563 19.37 14.63 -21.03
CA PRO A 563 20.56 14.58 -21.86
C PRO A 563 20.43 15.55 -23.03
N PRO A 564 21.38 16.50 -23.21
CA PRO A 564 21.39 17.32 -24.41
C PRO A 564 21.47 16.45 -25.66
N ALA A 565 20.83 16.88 -26.74
CA ALA A 565 21.00 16.24 -28.03
C ALA A 565 22.48 16.31 -28.46
N SER A 566 22.90 15.40 -29.35
CA SER A 566 24.24 15.45 -29.93
C SER A 566 24.54 16.84 -30.52
N GLN A 567 25.68 17.41 -30.16
CA GLN A 567 26.08 18.75 -30.56
C GLN A 567 27.09 18.71 -31.69
N TYR A 568 27.06 19.74 -32.53
CA TYR A 568 28.03 19.98 -33.58
C TYR A 568 28.47 21.44 -33.58
N SER A 569 29.78 21.69 -33.69
CA SER A 569 30.33 23.04 -33.77
C SER A 569 31.62 23.10 -34.57
N LEU A 570 32.07 24.32 -34.85
CA LEU A 570 33.37 24.58 -35.48
C LEU A 570 34.35 25.19 -34.50
N THR A 571 35.63 24.87 -34.71
CA THR A 571 36.72 25.59 -34.03
C THR A 571 36.63 27.09 -34.31
N GLY A 572 36.90 27.92 -33.30
CA GLY A 572 36.90 29.38 -33.42
C GLY A 572 35.51 30.04 -33.43
N GLN A 573 34.41 29.28 -33.44
CA GLN A 573 33.05 29.81 -33.38
C GLN A 573 32.49 29.77 -31.95
N ALA A 574 31.86 30.85 -31.50
CA ALA A 574 31.24 30.89 -30.18
C ALA A 574 29.97 30.02 -30.14
N VAL A 575 29.78 29.29 -29.05
CA VAL A 575 28.63 28.39 -28.85
C VAL A 575 27.97 28.64 -27.51
N THR A 576 26.67 28.34 -27.43
CA THR A 576 25.91 28.31 -26.18
C THR A 576 24.96 27.11 -26.19
N LEU A 577 24.82 26.44 -25.05
CA LEU A 577 23.90 25.32 -24.84
C LEU A 577 23.34 25.40 -23.42
N ASP A 578 22.02 25.43 -23.28
CA ASP A 578 21.36 25.41 -21.97
C ASP A 578 21.05 23.97 -21.55
N VAL A 579 21.62 23.53 -20.43
CA VAL A 579 21.29 22.23 -19.83
C VAL A 579 19.93 22.31 -19.13
N GLN A 580 19.03 21.39 -19.49
CA GLN A 580 17.73 21.27 -18.84
C GLN A 580 17.81 20.25 -17.70
N ALA A 581 17.41 20.65 -16.50
CA ALA A 581 17.36 19.78 -15.33
C ALA A 581 16.26 20.19 -14.36
N SER A 582 15.79 19.25 -13.56
CA SER A 582 14.80 19.45 -12.50
C SER A 582 15.15 18.63 -11.27
N SER A 583 14.75 19.07 -10.07
CA SER A 583 14.79 18.26 -8.85
C SER A 583 13.42 18.23 -8.19
N THR A 584 13.08 17.11 -7.54
CA THR A 584 11.95 17.03 -6.62
C THR A 584 12.24 17.63 -5.25
N ASN A 585 13.51 17.86 -4.90
CA ASN A 585 13.90 18.60 -3.71
C ASN A 585 13.80 20.11 -3.97
N ALA A 586 13.13 20.84 -3.08
CA ALA A 586 13.04 22.30 -3.17
C ALA A 586 14.43 22.94 -2.99
N GLY A 587 14.78 23.92 -3.83
CA GLY A 587 16.04 24.66 -3.72
C GLY A 587 16.64 25.02 -5.07
N ALA A 588 17.78 25.72 -5.04
CA ALA A 588 18.55 26.01 -6.25
C ALA A 588 19.35 24.77 -6.69
N LEU A 589 19.51 24.61 -8.00
CA LEU A 589 20.39 23.61 -8.61
C LEU A 589 21.79 24.18 -8.81
N SER A 590 22.79 23.30 -8.78
CA SER A 590 24.17 23.60 -9.13
C SER A 590 24.66 22.65 -10.22
N TYR A 591 25.51 23.14 -11.12
CA TYR A 591 25.89 22.45 -12.35
C TYR A 591 27.41 22.30 -12.47
N ALA A 592 27.85 21.14 -12.95
CA ALA A 592 29.24 20.86 -13.27
C ALA A 592 29.31 20.04 -14.57
N ALA A 593 30.42 20.15 -15.30
CA ALA A 593 30.63 19.40 -16.53
C ALA A 593 32.08 18.94 -16.66
N THR A 594 32.26 17.74 -17.16
CA THR A 594 33.58 17.15 -17.50
C THR A 594 33.58 16.70 -18.96
N GLY A 595 34.75 16.70 -19.61
CA GLY A 595 34.87 16.22 -20.99
C GLY A 595 34.26 17.14 -22.06
N LEU A 596 33.99 18.41 -21.71
CA LEU A 596 33.64 19.44 -22.69
C LEU A 596 34.80 19.67 -23.68
N PRO A 597 34.51 20.03 -24.94
CA PRO A 597 35.53 20.51 -25.87
C PRO A 597 36.40 21.62 -25.29
N ASP A 598 37.69 21.60 -25.59
CA ASP A 598 38.64 22.62 -25.17
C ASP A 598 38.14 24.02 -25.58
N GLY A 599 38.12 24.95 -24.62
CA GLY A 599 37.61 26.31 -24.80
C GLY A 599 36.14 26.53 -24.41
N LEU A 600 35.44 25.47 -23.97
CA LEU A 600 34.08 25.55 -23.40
C LEU A 600 34.08 25.38 -21.87
N SER A 601 33.08 25.97 -21.21
CA SER A 601 32.84 25.83 -19.78
C SER A 601 31.34 25.86 -19.46
N ILE A 602 30.94 25.34 -18.30
CA ILE A 602 29.55 25.42 -17.81
C ILE A 602 29.45 26.41 -16.66
N ASP A 603 28.42 27.24 -16.68
CA ASP A 603 28.07 28.10 -15.56
C ASP A 603 27.37 27.30 -14.45
N ALA A 604 27.93 27.33 -13.24
CA ALA A 604 27.52 26.47 -12.14
C ALA A 604 26.14 26.81 -11.55
N ALA A 605 25.56 27.97 -11.85
CA ALA A 605 24.25 28.39 -11.32
C ALA A 605 23.13 28.25 -12.35
N THR A 606 23.44 28.43 -13.64
CA THR A 606 22.46 28.46 -14.72
C THR A 606 22.47 27.20 -15.58
N GLY A 607 23.53 26.40 -15.52
CA GLY A 607 23.69 25.22 -16.38
C GLY A 607 23.99 25.56 -17.85
N ARG A 608 24.29 26.82 -18.16
CA ARG A 608 24.65 27.24 -19.52
C ARG A 608 26.09 26.86 -19.84
N VAL A 609 26.28 25.99 -20.82
CA VAL A 609 27.57 25.72 -21.45
C VAL A 609 27.85 26.81 -22.48
N SER A 610 28.99 27.47 -22.41
CA SER A 610 29.39 28.49 -23.39
C SER A 610 30.90 28.59 -23.57
N GLY A 611 31.33 29.19 -24.69
CA GLY A 611 32.74 29.43 -25.00
C GLY A 611 33.02 29.33 -26.49
N THR A 612 34.30 29.13 -26.84
CA THR A 612 34.75 28.98 -28.23
C THR A 612 35.64 27.74 -28.32
N PRO A 613 35.20 26.66 -29.00
CA PRO A 613 36.01 25.45 -29.14
C PRO A 613 37.33 25.75 -29.86
N THR A 614 38.45 25.23 -29.36
CA THR A 614 39.77 25.46 -29.96
C THR A 614 40.35 24.25 -30.68
N THR A 615 39.76 23.07 -30.47
CA THR A 615 40.34 21.80 -30.94
C THR A 615 39.26 20.94 -31.58
N ALA A 616 39.49 20.52 -32.83
CA ALA A 616 38.63 19.60 -33.54
C ALA A 616 38.75 18.18 -32.97
N GLY A 617 37.64 17.45 -32.94
CA GLY A 617 37.56 16.09 -32.41
C GLY A 617 36.15 15.70 -32.00
N SER A 618 36.02 14.44 -31.58
CA SER A 618 34.80 13.91 -30.96
C SER A 618 34.97 13.89 -29.45
N TRP A 619 34.01 14.47 -28.75
CA TRP A 619 33.99 14.62 -27.30
C TRP A 619 32.74 13.93 -26.73
N THR A 620 32.83 13.51 -25.47
CA THR A 620 31.69 12.95 -24.73
C THR A 620 31.54 13.68 -23.41
N PRO A 621 30.97 14.90 -23.41
CA PRO A 621 30.77 15.65 -22.19
C PRO A 621 29.79 14.93 -21.27
N THR A 622 30.05 15.00 -19.97
CA THR A 622 29.15 14.57 -18.89
C THR A 622 28.80 15.78 -18.04
N VAL A 623 27.52 16.08 -17.95
CA VAL A 623 26.99 17.10 -17.04
C VAL A 623 26.51 16.43 -15.76
N THR A 624 26.86 17.00 -14.62
CA THR A 624 26.37 16.64 -13.28
C THR A 624 25.58 17.82 -12.72
N VAL A 625 24.39 17.56 -12.23
CA VAL A 625 23.55 18.56 -11.56
C VAL A 625 23.33 18.10 -10.14
N THR A 626 23.55 19.00 -9.18
CA THR A 626 23.41 18.73 -7.74
C THR A 626 22.38 19.68 -7.15
N ASP A 627 21.43 19.16 -6.38
CA ASP A 627 20.45 19.99 -5.69
C ASP A 627 20.93 20.42 -4.28
N SER A 628 20.07 21.12 -3.56
CA SER A 628 20.39 21.68 -2.25
C SER A 628 20.54 20.64 -1.13
N THR A 629 20.08 19.39 -1.33
CA THR A 629 20.23 18.30 -0.35
C THR A 629 21.51 17.50 -0.61
N GLY A 630 22.17 17.74 -1.75
CA GLY A 630 23.39 17.06 -2.18
C GLY A 630 23.15 15.87 -3.10
N GLU A 631 21.90 15.62 -3.52
CA GLU A 631 21.60 14.60 -4.52
C GLU A 631 22.04 15.03 -5.91
N THR A 632 22.48 14.09 -6.73
CA THR A 632 23.05 14.36 -8.05
C THR A 632 22.38 13.58 -9.17
N GLY A 633 22.15 14.24 -10.30
CA GLY A 633 21.80 13.63 -11.57
C GLY A 633 22.89 13.86 -12.60
N THR A 634 23.09 12.92 -13.52
CA THR A 634 24.11 13.05 -14.57
C THR A 634 23.57 12.69 -15.95
N ALA A 635 24.03 13.39 -16.98
CA ALA A 635 23.79 13.02 -18.37
C ALA A 635 25.04 13.21 -19.22
N SER A 636 25.29 12.25 -20.11
CA SER A 636 26.36 12.33 -21.12
C SER A 636 25.77 12.45 -22.51
N PHE A 637 26.45 13.17 -23.39
CA PHE A 637 26.03 13.34 -24.79
C PHE A 637 27.25 13.42 -25.71
N ALA A 638 27.04 13.30 -27.02
CA ALA A 638 28.12 13.43 -27.99
C ALA A 638 28.28 14.90 -28.43
N TRP A 639 29.52 15.37 -28.57
CA TRP A 639 29.81 16.67 -29.17
C TRP A 639 30.92 16.52 -30.20
N ARG A 640 30.62 16.80 -31.48
CA ARG A 640 31.63 16.80 -32.54
C ARG A 640 32.04 18.23 -32.88
N VAL A 641 33.34 18.48 -32.87
CA VAL A 641 33.93 19.76 -33.26
C VAL A 641 34.78 19.52 -34.50
N ASP A 642 34.52 20.25 -35.59
CA ASP A 642 35.34 20.19 -36.79
C ASP A 642 36.12 21.49 -37.02
N GLU A 643 37.15 21.41 -37.84
CA GLU A 643 37.72 22.60 -38.47
C GLU A 643 36.75 23.15 -39.52
N GLU A 644 36.72 24.48 -39.65
CA GLU A 644 35.96 25.14 -40.70
C GLU A 644 36.50 24.72 -42.08
N GLY A 645 35.63 24.17 -42.91
CA GLY A 645 35.88 23.75 -44.27
C GLY A 645 35.27 24.70 -45.30
N ASN A 646 35.77 24.62 -46.52
CA ASN A 646 35.29 25.38 -47.68
C ASN A 646 34.46 24.54 -48.66
N ALA A 647 33.99 23.35 -48.23
CA ALA A 647 33.19 22.47 -49.06
C ALA A 647 31.82 23.10 -49.38
N SER A 648 31.34 22.85 -50.59
CA SER A 648 30.00 23.28 -51.04
C SER A 648 29.01 22.12 -51.14
N VAL A 649 29.47 20.88 -51.01
CA VAL A 649 28.64 19.67 -51.07
C VAL A 649 28.92 18.84 -49.83
N PHE A 650 27.86 18.42 -49.16
CA PHE A 650 27.90 17.54 -47.99
C PHE A 650 26.91 16.41 -48.21
N GLU A 651 27.32 15.16 -47.97
CA GLU A 651 26.49 13.99 -48.25
C GLU A 651 26.47 13.01 -47.09
N ASN A 652 25.38 12.27 -46.97
CA ASN A 652 25.29 11.07 -46.15
C ASN A 652 24.81 9.92 -47.03
N THR A 653 25.63 8.87 -47.13
CA THR A 653 25.39 7.65 -47.90
C THR A 653 25.13 6.43 -47.00
N THR A 654 24.79 6.67 -45.74
CA THR A 654 24.45 5.62 -44.78
C THR A 654 22.96 5.34 -44.88
N ASP A 655 22.59 4.07 -44.91
CA ASP A 655 21.18 3.66 -44.95
C ASP A 655 20.47 3.97 -43.62
N TYR A 656 19.32 4.64 -43.69
CA TYR A 656 18.42 4.86 -42.56
C TYR A 656 17.06 4.23 -42.83
N GLN A 657 16.72 3.17 -42.09
CA GLN A 657 15.46 2.45 -42.25
C GLN A 657 14.26 3.36 -41.95
N ILE A 658 13.24 3.29 -42.79
CA ILE A 658 11.95 3.97 -42.65
C ILE A 658 10.93 2.92 -42.23
N PRO A 659 10.53 2.88 -40.95
CA PRO A 659 9.50 1.96 -40.46
C PRO A 659 8.09 2.50 -40.72
N ASP A 660 7.13 1.60 -40.95
CA ASP A 660 5.69 1.92 -41.02
C ASP A 660 5.23 2.82 -39.88
N ASN A 661 4.38 3.80 -40.21
CA ASN A 661 3.75 4.72 -39.26
C ASN A 661 4.74 5.37 -38.28
N SER A 662 5.98 5.59 -38.72
CA SER A 662 7.07 6.11 -37.90
C SER A 662 7.87 7.19 -38.64
N THR A 663 8.85 7.76 -37.97
CA THR A 663 9.72 8.81 -38.52
C THR A 663 11.17 8.46 -38.28
N VAL A 664 12.00 8.67 -39.29
CA VAL A 664 13.45 8.54 -39.22
C VAL A 664 14.12 9.85 -39.63
N ALA A 665 15.31 10.13 -39.07
CA ALA A 665 16.13 11.27 -39.43
C ALA A 665 17.55 10.81 -39.79
N SER A 666 18.01 11.19 -40.99
CA SER A 666 19.40 11.01 -41.43
C SER A 666 20.15 12.33 -41.29
N PRO A 667 21.28 12.40 -40.54
CA PRO A 667 22.04 13.63 -40.31
C PRO A 667 23.14 13.88 -41.34
N ILE A 668 23.45 15.15 -41.63
CA ILE A 668 24.66 15.62 -42.31
C ILE A 668 25.29 16.71 -41.45
N ASN A 669 26.57 16.56 -41.11
CA ASN A 669 27.34 17.61 -40.44
C ASN A 669 27.98 18.52 -41.48
N VAL A 670 27.56 19.79 -41.49
CA VAL A 670 28.05 20.81 -42.40
C VAL A 670 29.12 21.63 -41.70
N ASN A 671 30.36 21.55 -42.17
CA ASN A 671 31.48 22.25 -41.56
C ASN A 671 31.79 23.62 -42.19
N ARG A 672 30.78 24.32 -42.70
CA ARG A 672 30.91 25.58 -43.44
C ARG A 672 30.35 26.75 -42.63
N ALA A 673 31.13 27.81 -42.41
CA ALA A 673 30.63 29.00 -41.73
C ALA A 673 29.76 29.90 -42.64
N GLY A 674 29.07 30.85 -42.02
CA GLY A 674 28.18 31.80 -42.67
C GLY A 674 26.73 31.34 -42.76
N ALA A 675 25.91 32.12 -43.46
CA ALA A 675 24.51 31.79 -43.72
C ALA A 675 24.40 30.68 -44.77
N ALA A 676 23.35 29.88 -44.69
CA ALA A 676 22.97 28.95 -45.73
C ALA A 676 22.45 29.70 -46.98
N SER A 677 22.28 28.97 -48.07
CA SER A 677 21.92 29.54 -49.37
C SER A 677 20.40 29.71 -49.51
N SER A 678 19.96 30.79 -50.17
CA SER A 678 18.56 30.93 -50.58
C SER A 678 18.17 29.97 -51.73
N ALA A 679 19.16 29.26 -52.28
CA ALA A 679 19.00 28.24 -53.30
C ALA A 679 19.65 26.92 -52.87
N LEU A 680 19.61 26.60 -51.56
CA LEU A 680 20.13 25.35 -51.01
C LEU A 680 19.44 24.18 -51.72
N THR A 681 20.22 23.30 -52.36
CA THR A 681 19.64 22.11 -52.99
C THR A 681 19.79 20.89 -52.10
N VAL A 682 18.71 20.10 -52.04
CA VAL A 682 18.64 18.84 -51.30
C VAL A 682 18.39 17.73 -52.32
N ASP A 683 19.42 16.94 -52.61
CA ASP A 683 19.27 15.75 -53.43
C ASP A 683 18.95 14.57 -52.51
N VAL A 684 17.86 13.88 -52.78
CA VAL A 684 17.32 12.78 -51.97
C VAL A 684 17.24 11.53 -52.83
N ASP A 685 17.74 10.42 -52.29
CA ASP A 685 17.62 9.06 -52.81
C ASP A 685 17.08 8.14 -51.71
N ILE A 686 15.77 7.87 -51.78
CA ILE A 686 15.05 7.00 -50.84
C ILE A 686 14.50 5.81 -51.62
N VAL A 687 14.77 4.62 -51.10
CA VAL A 687 14.14 3.38 -51.56
C VAL A 687 12.87 3.16 -50.74
N HIS A 688 11.70 3.08 -51.37
CA HIS A 688 10.42 2.82 -50.71
C HIS A 688 9.44 2.18 -51.69
N THR A 689 8.64 1.21 -51.24
CA THR A 689 7.70 0.48 -52.12
C THR A 689 6.46 1.28 -52.50
N TRP A 690 6.19 2.39 -51.82
CA TRP A 690 5.16 3.35 -52.20
C TRP A 690 5.56 4.74 -51.71
N ARG A 691 5.89 5.70 -52.57
CA ARG A 691 6.38 7.01 -52.06
C ARG A 691 5.29 7.99 -51.65
N GLY A 692 4.03 7.66 -51.94
CA GLY A 692 2.87 8.52 -51.69
C GLY A 692 2.48 8.63 -50.22
N ASP A 693 3.01 7.77 -49.35
CA ASP A 693 2.84 7.82 -47.90
C ASP A 693 3.98 8.60 -47.20
N LEU A 694 5.01 9.00 -47.94
CA LEU A 694 6.16 9.69 -47.35
C LEU A 694 5.89 11.19 -47.22
N VAL A 695 6.13 11.71 -46.01
CA VAL A 695 6.34 13.13 -45.74
C VAL A 695 7.83 13.35 -45.53
N ILE A 696 8.42 14.27 -46.28
CA ILE A 696 9.86 14.55 -46.26
C ILE A 696 10.10 16.01 -45.91
N ASP A 697 10.86 16.24 -44.84
CA ASP A 697 11.32 17.55 -44.40
C ASP A 697 12.85 17.61 -44.39
N LEU A 698 13.41 18.74 -44.82
CA LEU A 698 14.75 19.15 -44.41
C LEU A 698 14.64 19.87 -43.06
N VAL A 699 15.39 19.45 -42.06
CA VAL A 699 15.44 20.09 -40.74
C VAL A 699 16.79 20.77 -40.58
N ALA A 700 16.78 22.10 -40.41
CA ALA A 700 17.96 22.92 -40.17
C ALA A 700 18.52 22.72 -38.75
N PRO A 701 19.75 23.18 -38.47
CA PRO A 701 20.40 23.00 -37.16
C PRO A 701 19.63 23.64 -35.99
N ASP A 702 18.84 24.68 -36.24
CA ASP A 702 18.00 25.34 -35.24
C ASP A 702 16.65 24.62 -35.00
N GLY A 703 16.37 23.56 -35.79
CA GLY A 703 15.13 22.79 -35.76
C GLY A 703 14.06 23.26 -36.76
N THR A 704 14.30 24.34 -37.51
CA THR A 704 13.38 24.82 -38.55
C THR A 704 13.22 23.77 -39.64
N ALA A 705 11.97 23.39 -39.92
CA ALA A 705 11.65 22.36 -40.91
C ALA A 705 11.15 22.96 -42.21
N TYR A 706 11.73 22.52 -43.32
CA TYR A 706 11.36 22.87 -44.69
C TYR A 706 10.76 21.64 -45.38
N ARG A 707 9.45 21.71 -45.66
CA ARG A 707 8.72 20.66 -46.37
C ARG A 707 9.27 20.49 -47.78
N LEU A 708 9.83 19.31 -48.07
CA LEU A 708 10.29 18.94 -49.41
C LEU A 708 9.19 18.22 -50.19
N LYS A 709 8.48 17.29 -49.52
CA LYS A 709 7.41 16.49 -50.12
C LYS A 709 6.31 16.20 -49.11
N ASP A 710 5.06 16.37 -49.53
CA ASP A 710 3.87 15.90 -48.83
C ASP A 710 3.50 14.47 -49.23
N SER A 711 2.84 13.76 -48.31
CA SER A 711 2.13 12.51 -48.63
C SER A 711 1.00 12.80 -49.62
N ALA A 712 0.86 11.97 -50.65
CA ALA A 712 -0.21 12.02 -51.63
C ALA A 712 -0.67 10.60 -51.97
N SER A 713 -1.91 10.25 -51.60
CA SER A 713 -2.49 8.94 -51.89
C SER A 713 -2.59 8.61 -53.39
N SER A 714 -2.45 9.62 -54.26
CA SER A 714 -2.41 9.47 -55.71
C SER A 714 -1.01 9.18 -56.28
N ASP A 715 0.05 9.28 -55.47
CA ASP A 715 1.44 9.11 -55.90
C ASP A 715 1.93 7.68 -55.60
N SER A 716 1.46 6.72 -56.40
CA SER A 716 1.68 5.28 -56.19
C SER A 716 3.00 4.73 -56.75
N ALA A 717 3.99 5.58 -56.98
CA ALA A 717 5.27 5.15 -57.54
C ALA A 717 6.25 4.76 -56.44
N ASP A 718 7.15 3.83 -56.73
CA ASP A 718 8.25 3.46 -55.86
C ASP A 718 9.31 4.58 -55.82
N ASN A 719 10.02 4.66 -54.69
CA ASN A 719 11.23 5.47 -54.46
C ASN A 719 11.07 7.00 -54.61
N VAL A 720 11.92 7.74 -53.90
CA VAL A 720 12.08 9.19 -54.08
C VAL A 720 13.51 9.46 -54.51
N ILE A 721 13.68 9.72 -55.81
CA ILE A 721 14.94 10.21 -56.39
C ILE A 721 14.65 11.60 -56.93
N ALA A 722 14.95 12.63 -56.14
CA ALA A 722 14.55 14.00 -56.44
C ALA A 722 15.54 15.03 -55.88
N THR A 723 15.61 16.19 -56.56
CA THR A 723 16.32 17.37 -56.06
C THR A 723 15.30 18.44 -55.71
N TYR A 724 15.36 18.91 -54.48
CA TYR A 724 14.54 20.01 -53.97
C TYR A 724 15.39 21.27 -53.83
N THR A 725 14.77 22.45 -53.90
CA THR A 725 15.44 23.74 -53.63
C THR A 725 14.70 24.42 -52.51
N VAL A 726 15.44 24.84 -51.48
CA VAL A 726 14.93 25.45 -50.27
C VAL A 726 15.58 26.82 -50.09
N ASP A 727 14.78 27.83 -49.77
CA ASP A 727 15.31 29.08 -49.25
C ASP A 727 15.61 28.93 -47.76
N ALA A 728 16.85 28.60 -47.45
CA ALA A 728 17.35 28.46 -46.09
C ALA A 728 18.25 29.64 -45.69
N SER A 729 18.13 30.79 -46.36
CA SER A 729 19.04 31.93 -46.12
C SER A 729 18.93 32.56 -44.72
N SER A 730 17.87 32.24 -43.96
CA SER A 730 17.74 32.56 -42.54
C SER A 730 18.63 31.71 -41.64
N GLU A 731 19.10 30.57 -42.12
CA GLU A 731 19.79 29.55 -41.32
C GLU A 731 21.30 29.74 -41.32
N THR A 732 21.95 29.28 -40.27
CA THR A 732 23.40 29.11 -40.27
C THR A 732 23.77 27.85 -41.05
N ALA A 733 24.76 27.94 -41.95
CA ALA A 733 25.20 26.78 -42.73
C ALA A 733 25.83 25.71 -41.84
N ALA A 734 26.67 26.13 -40.89
CA ALA A 734 27.35 25.24 -39.94
C ALA A 734 26.34 24.59 -38.99
N GLY A 735 26.41 23.26 -38.85
CA GLY A 735 25.51 22.52 -37.98
C GLY A 735 25.18 21.12 -38.50
N THR A 736 24.39 20.39 -37.72
CA THR A 736 23.80 19.13 -38.16
C THR A 736 22.46 19.42 -38.83
N TRP A 737 22.38 19.18 -40.12
CA TRP A 737 21.15 19.17 -40.89
C TRP A 737 20.57 17.76 -40.91
N ASN A 738 19.25 17.59 -40.89
CA ASN A 738 18.63 16.27 -40.97
C ASN A 738 17.66 16.19 -42.14
N LEU A 739 17.68 15.07 -42.87
CA LEU A 739 16.57 14.66 -43.71
C LEU A 739 15.62 13.83 -42.87
N ARG A 740 14.46 14.39 -42.54
CA ARG A 740 13.41 13.72 -41.76
C ARG A 740 12.39 13.13 -42.71
N VAL A 741 12.20 11.82 -42.64
CA VAL A 741 11.24 11.08 -43.45
C VAL A 741 10.26 10.38 -42.52
N GLN A 742 8.97 10.69 -42.70
CA GLN A 742 7.87 10.02 -42.02
C GLN A 742 7.11 9.18 -43.02
N ASP A 743 6.83 7.94 -42.65
CA ASP A 743 5.82 7.12 -43.31
C ASP A 743 4.50 7.25 -42.56
N VAL A 744 3.43 7.66 -43.25
CA VAL A 744 2.10 7.88 -42.67
C VAL A 744 1.12 6.75 -42.95
N ALA A 745 1.57 5.68 -43.59
CA ALA A 745 0.77 4.50 -43.88
C ALA A 745 1.42 3.23 -43.31
N SER A 746 0.71 2.11 -43.47
CA SER A 746 1.21 0.78 -43.15
C SER A 746 1.36 -0.03 -44.44
N LEU A 747 2.19 -1.07 -44.41
CA LEU A 747 2.44 -2.11 -45.42
C LEU A 747 3.69 -1.89 -46.31
N ASP A 748 4.07 -0.63 -46.53
CA ASP A 748 5.16 -0.26 -47.42
C ASP A 748 6.35 0.20 -46.57
N THR A 749 7.53 -0.40 -46.77
CA THR A 749 8.74 -0.06 -45.99
C THR A 749 9.88 0.30 -46.92
N GLY A 750 10.88 0.98 -46.37
CA GLY A 750 12.06 1.36 -47.14
C GLY A 750 13.18 1.93 -46.31
N TYR A 751 14.08 2.68 -46.94
CA TYR A 751 15.18 3.36 -46.28
C TYR A 751 15.65 4.57 -47.09
N ILE A 752 16.19 5.57 -46.39
CA ILE A 752 16.99 6.63 -46.99
C ILE A 752 18.31 5.99 -47.41
N ASN A 753 18.59 5.90 -48.71
CA ASN A 753 19.82 5.32 -49.26
C ASN A 753 20.96 6.35 -49.26
N SER A 754 20.67 7.56 -49.76
CA SER A 754 21.60 8.68 -49.63
C SER A 754 20.88 10.02 -49.76
N TRP A 755 21.52 11.08 -49.27
CA TRP A 755 21.11 12.44 -49.58
C TRP A 755 22.29 13.40 -49.46
N LYS A 756 22.19 14.56 -50.09
CA LYS A 756 23.22 15.59 -50.01
C LYS A 756 22.65 17.01 -50.04
N LEU A 757 23.42 17.92 -49.45
CA LEU A 757 23.21 19.36 -49.45
C LEU A 757 24.24 20.04 -50.34
N THR A 758 23.79 20.93 -51.22
CA THR A 758 24.67 21.81 -52.00
C THR A 758 24.39 23.27 -51.67
N PHE A 759 25.38 23.94 -51.05
CA PHE A 759 25.32 25.31 -50.53
C PHE A 759 25.82 26.36 -51.52
#